data_AF-A0A8C7S6K0-F1
#
_entry.id   AF-A0A8C7S6K0-F1
#
_cell.length_a   1.000
_cell.length_b   1.000
_cell.length_c   1.000
_cell.angle_alpha   90.00
_cell.angle_beta   90.00
_cell.angle_gamma   90.00
#
_symmetry.space_group_name_H-M   'P 1'
#
loop_
_entity.id
_entity.type
_entity.pdbx_description
1 polymer ?
#
loop_
_entity_poly.entity_id
_entity_poly.type
_entity_poly.pdbx_seq_one_letter_code
_entity_poly.pdbx_strand_id
1 'polypeptide(L)'
;MFLLPWLQQVSHRWQLKDKLMAMAAEPVPDAVWDERQAYEELLYWDSLIQRGHRLLPHDFDRYEELRYWYDCLCYEEELRQYDEYIAAIQEIEENRPQTEAPPVRTPPMRIFVSDDRHMMAKHAAVYPSSEELEAVQTVISHVECALKTVSDLLDVEAGVGVATKSRTKSEVAPPPERILRGVMRVGLVAKGLLLKGDMDLELVLLCTEKPTVTLLKKVAENLSTQIELVTEDKYEVTQIPEEAEIVIKSIKEPVLTLTIHLTSPMIRMEAEPEGAGLTVDSDAPADVLDRQKCLTALASLRHAKWFQAKVNDLKSAAIVIRIMRDLCNRVPTWAPLRGWPLELLCEKAIGTCDRPMGAGESFRRVLECLASGILMADGPGIKDPCEKEKVDAISHLDTQQREDITQSAQHALRLSAFGQLYKVLGMDSLPAREPRRTIGPGLRNYEEKPGDSPMAMNALMRLNQHKPGLQYRLTGQSGPVHFPVFTMSVDVDGDTYEASGPSKRTAKLHLAAKVLQKLGLPTGADVKIEPGEEGGANVPSTPTASDASMASDENGPILTKHGKNPVMELNEKRRSLKYELSAETGGSHDKCFVMEVEVDGQKFKGRGSNKKEAKAYAALAALDKLFPEGAGPYYNPHSDPKKKKPVTYTSMVRHYINSAKK
;
A
#
# COMPACT_ATOMS: atom_id res chain seq x y z
N MET A 1 19.55 53.79 -6.52
CA MET A 1 20.86 53.93 -7.21
C MET A 1 21.83 52.78 -6.87
N PHE A 2 21.35 51.53 -6.68
CA PHE A 2 22.17 50.39 -6.25
C PHE A 2 21.96 49.08 -7.03
N LEU A 3 21.25 49.10 -8.17
CA LEU A 3 21.03 47.89 -8.99
C LEU A 3 21.95 47.78 -10.22
N LEU A 4 22.54 48.89 -10.67
CA LEU A 4 23.49 48.90 -11.79
C LEU A 4 24.90 48.37 -11.44
N PRO A 5 25.49 48.66 -10.26
CA PRO A 5 26.81 48.13 -9.91
C PRO A 5 26.82 46.61 -9.71
N TRP A 6 25.73 46.04 -9.19
CA TRP A 6 25.64 44.61 -8.90
C TRP A 6 25.49 43.77 -10.19
N LEU A 7 24.70 44.23 -11.16
CA LEU A 7 24.58 43.58 -12.46
C LEU A 7 25.88 43.65 -13.29
N GLN A 8 26.65 44.75 -13.18
CA GLN A 8 27.99 44.83 -13.77
C GLN A 8 28.98 43.85 -13.13
N GLN A 9 28.89 43.63 -11.82
CA GLN A 9 29.78 42.74 -11.09
C GLN A 9 29.47 41.26 -11.33
N VAL A 10 28.20 40.91 -11.56
CA VAL A 10 27.80 39.56 -11.97
C VAL A 10 28.18 39.30 -13.43
N SER A 11 27.93 40.25 -14.35
CA SER A 11 28.34 40.11 -15.77
C SER A 11 29.87 39.96 -15.94
N HIS A 12 30.65 40.71 -15.16
CA HIS A 12 32.12 40.60 -15.16
C HIS A 12 32.61 39.25 -14.60
N ARG A 13 31.92 38.66 -13.61
CA ARG A 13 32.24 37.32 -13.10
C ARG A 13 31.90 36.20 -14.08
N TRP A 14 30.82 36.33 -14.85
CA TRP A 14 30.47 35.35 -15.89
C TRP A 14 31.43 35.42 -17.07
N GLN A 15 31.82 36.62 -17.52
CA GLN A 15 32.87 36.79 -18.54
C GLN A 15 34.25 36.33 -18.08
N LEU A 16 34.59 36.44 -16.78
CA LEU A 16 35.82 35.87 -16.24
C LEU A 16 35.78 34.34 -16.20
N LYS A 17 34.62 33.75 -15.89
CA LYS A 17 34.44 32.29 -15.84
C LYS A 17 34.51 31.67 -17.24
N ASP A 18 33.92 32.31 -18.24
CA ASP A 18 34.01 31.86 -19.64
C ASP A 18 35.42 32.09 -20.22
N LYS A 19 36.13 33.16 -19.82
CA LYS A 19 37.55 33.34 -20.16
C LYS A 19 38.45 32.31 -19.47
N LEU A 20 38.21 31.94 -18.21
CA LEU A 20 38.98 30.91 -17.50
C LEU A 20 38.72 29.51 -18.09
N MET A 21 37.48 29.21 -18.49
CA MET A 21 37.13 27.96 -19.18
C MET A 21 37.73 27.90 -20.59
N ALA A 22 37.89 29.03 -21.29
CA ALA A 22 38.54 29.10 -22.59
C ALA A 22 40.08 29.07 -22.52
N MET A 23 40.68 29.52 -21.41
CA MET A 23 42.14 29.46 -21.17
C MET A 23 42.62 28.08 -20.68
N ALA A 24 41.71 27.20 -20.24
CA ALA A 24 42.00 25.82 -19.88
C ALA A 24 42.09 24.87 -21.11
N ALA A 25 42.07 25.41 -22.33
CA ALA A 25 42.08 24.65 -23.58
C ALA A 25 43.35 24.86 -24.43
N GLU A 26 44.44 25.40 -23.87
CA GLU A 26 45.75 25.38 -24.52
C GLU A 26 46.70 24.46 -23.74
N PRO A 27 47.36 23.48 -24.41
CA PRO A 27 48.32 22.62 -23.74
C PRO A 27 49.56 23.45 -23.40
N VAL A 28 49.77 23.69 -22.11
CA VAL A 28 51.03 24.23 -21.61
C VAL A 28 52.12 23.19 -21.86
N PRO A 29 53.25 23.53 -22.49
CA PRO A 29 54.29 22.56 -22.83
C PRO A 29 54.88 21.94 -21.56
N ASP A 30 55.00 20.61 -21.57
CA ASP A 30 55.53 19.76 -20.50
C ASP A 30 56.82 20.34 -19.90
N ALA A 31 56.69 21.04 -18.77
CA ALA A 31 57.75 21.05 -17.79
C ALA A 31 57.79 19.61 -17.24
N VAL A 32 58.69 18.78 -17.78
CA VAL A 32 58.91 17.43 -17.26
C VAL A 32 59.63 17.60 -15.92
N TRP A 33 58.85 17.74 -14.85
CA TRP A 33 59.37 17.67 -13.49
C TRP A 33 59.81 16.23 -13.24
N ASP A 34 61.07 16.03 -12.85
CA ASP A 34 61.50 14.74 -12.30
C ASP A 34 60.81 14.57 -10.93
N GLU A 35 59.85 13.64 -10.84
CA GLU A 35 58.96 13.49 -9.68
C GLU A 35 59.71 13.36 -8.36
N ARG A 36 60.89 12.73 -8.39
CA ARG A 36 61.73 12.62 -7.19
C ARG A 36 62.31 13.96 -6.77
N GLN A 37 62.78 14.76 -7.72
CA GLN A 37 63.38 16.06 -7.43
C GLN A 37 62.32 17.06 -6.97
N ALA A 38 61.13 17.04 -7.59
CA ALA A 38 60.00 17.86 -7.19
C ALA A 38 59.55 17.54 -5.75
N TYR A 39 59.47 16.26 -5.41
CA TYR A 39 59.10 15.82 -4.06
C TYR A 39 60.16 16.17 -3.01
N GLU A 40 61.45 15.99 -3.31
CA GLU A 40 62.55 16.38 -2.42
C GLU A 40 62.58 17.91 -2.19
N GLU A 41 62.30 18.69 -3.23
CA GLU A 41 62.20 20.14 -3.14
C GLU A 41 60.99 20.57 -2.29
N LEU A 42 59.83 19.94 -2.46
CA LEU A 42 58.63 20.17 -1.65
C LEU A 42 58.91 19.90 -0.15
N LEU A 43 59.54 18.76 0.16
CA LEU A 43 59.91 18.39 1.53
C LEU A 43 60.91 19.36 2.16
N TYR A 44 61.86 19.86 1.37
CA TYR A 44 62.80 20.87 1.81
C TYR A 44 62.07 22.16 2.22
N TRP A 45 61.16 22.66 1.37
CA TRP A 45 60.36 23.85 1.66
C TRP A 45 59.44 23.65 2.88
N ASP A 46 58.76 22.50 2.98
CA ASP A 46 57.95 22.15 4.15
C ASP A 46 58.77 22.14 5.44
N SER A 47 59.99 21.61 5.40
CA SER A 47 60.89 21.59 6.56
C SER A 47 61.33 22.98 7.02
N LEU A 48 61.50 23.92 6.08
CA LEU A 48 61.84 25.32 6.37
C LEU A 48 60.65 26.07 6.97
N ILE A 49 59.45 25.86 6.42
CA ILE A 49 58.19 26.45 6.93
C ILE A 49 57.91 25.94 8.35
N GLN A 50 58.07 24.64 8.61
CA GLN A 50 57.87 24.04 9.94
C GLN A 50 58.85 24.56 10.99
N ARG A 51 60.06 24.94 10.58
CA ARG A 51 61.06 25.60 11.45
C ARG A 51 60.80 27.10 11.64
N GLY A 52 59.70 27.63 11.08
CA GLY A 52 59.25 29.01 11.25
C GLY A 52 59.86 30.02 10.29
N HIS A 53 60.56 29.58 9.25
CA HIS A 53 61.09 30.49 8.22
C HIS A 53 59.98 30.93 7.27
N ARG A 54 59.93 32.23 6.97
CA ARG A 54 58.98 32.80 6.02
C ARG A 54 59.62 32.85 4.63
N LEU A 55 59.02 32.19 3.66
CA LEU A 55 59.50 32.18 2.28
C LEU A 55 59.32 33.55 1.63
N LEU A 56 60.25 33.91 0.76
CA LEU A 56 60.11 35.09 -0.11
C LEU A 56 58.96 34.84 -1.10
N PRO A 57 58.26 35.88 -1.58
CA PRO A 57 57.08 35.70 -2.42
C PRO A 57 57.29 34.78 -3.63
N HIS A 58 58.41 34.93 -4.35
CA HIS A 58 58.74 34.07 -5.50
C HIS A 58 59.02 32.60 -5.11
N ASP A 59 59.60 32.35 -3.94
CA ASP A 59 59.85 30.99 -3.45
C ASP A 59 58.57 30.34 -2.92
N PHE A 60 57.65 31.16 -2.39
CA PHE A 60 56.32 30.72 -1.98
C PHE A 60 55.45 30.34 -3.19
N ASP A 61 55.47 31.15 -4.26
CA ASP A 61 54.75 30.84 -5.49
C ASP A 61 55.23 29.52 -6.11
N ARG A 62 56.56 29.29 -6.14
CA ARG A 62 57.16 28.03 -6.59
C ARG A 62 56.76 26.84 -5.71
N TYR A 63 56.68 27.03 -4.40
CA TYR A 63 56.21 26.01 -3.46
C TYR A 63 54.72 25.68 -3.66
N GLU A 64 53.86 26.68 -3.89
CA GLU A 64 52.44 26.44 -4.18
C GLU A 64 52.24 25.70 -5.50
N GLU A 65 53.00 26.05 -6.56
CA GLU A 65 52.95 25.33 -7.84
C GLU A 65 53.37 23.86 -7.69
N LEU A 66 54.46 23.59 -6.96
CA LEU A 66 54.94 22.25 -6.64
C LEU A 66 53.93 21.45 -5.81
N ARG A 67 53.28 22.10 -4.85
CA ARG A 67 52.27 21.47 -3.99
C ARG A 67 51.01 21.13 -4.77
N TYR A 68 50.54 22.05 -5.60
CA TYR A 68 49.39 21.82 -6.48
C TYR A 68 49.67 20.70 -7.47
N TRP A 69 50.88 20.66 -8.04
CA TRP A 69 51.31 19.58 -8.93
C TRP A 69 51.35 18.22 -8.21
N TYR A 70 51.85 18.16 -6.98
CA TYR A 70 51.84 16.95 -6.15
C TYR A 70 50.42 16.50 -5.80
N ASP A 71 49.53 17.44 -5.45
CA ASP A 71 48.12 17.13 -5.16
C ASP A 71 47.40 16.57 -6.40
N CYS A 72 47.69 17.11 -7.60
CA CYS A 72 47.18 16.58 -8.87
C CYS A 72 47.71 15.16 -9.16
N LEU A 73 48.99 14.90 -8.92
CA LEU A 73 49.60 13.57 -9.06
C LEU A 73 48.97 12.55 -8.09
N CYS A 74 48.78 12.92 -6.82
CA CYS A 74 48.09 12.06 -5.85
C CYS A 74 46.66 11.75 -6.29
N TYR A 75 45.96 12.73 -6.85
CA TYR A 75 44.60 12.54 -7.36
C TYR A 75 44.57 11.63 -8.60
N GLU A 76 45.53 11.77 -9.52
CA GLU A 76 45.68 10.88 -10.68
C GLU A 76 46.04 9.46 -10.26
N GLU A 77 46.90 9.28 -9.25
CA GLU A 77 47.30 7.97 -8.74
C GLU A 77 46.18 7.28 -7.96
N GLU A 78 45.37 8.04 -7.19
CA GLU A 78 44.13 7.54 -6.57
C GLU A 78 43.09 7.12 -7.63
N LEU A 79 42.94 7.91 -8.71
CA LEU A 79 42.04 7.57 -9.82
C LEU A 79 42.53 6.30 -10.55
N ARG A 80 43.85 6.17 -10.73
CA ARG A 80 44.45 5.00 -11.35
C ARG A 80 44.30 3.75 -10.49
N GLN A 81 44.42 3.86 -9.17
CA GLN A 81 44.13 2.76 -8.23
C GLN A 81 42.64 2.39 -8.24
N TYR A 82 41.75 3.38 -8.37
CA TYR A 82 40.33 3.13 -8.53
C TYR A 82 40.02 2.40 -9.84
N ASP A 83 40.62 2.82 -10.95
CA ASP A 83 40.45 2.17 -12.25
C ASP A 83 41.07 0.75 -12.28
N GLU A 84 42.24 0.56 -11.65
CA GLU A 84 42.85 -0.77 -11.45
C GLU A 84 41.98 -1.64 -10.52
N TYR A 85 41.32 -1.07 -9.52
CA TYR A 85 40.36 -1.78 -8.66
C TYR A 85 39.09 -2.18 -9.43
N ILE A 86 38.54 -1.31 -10.27
CA ILE A 86 37.39 -1.60 -11.13
C ILE A 86 37.76 -2.66 -12.17
N ALA A 87 38.93 -2.56 -12.79
CA ALA A 87 39.44 -3.54 -13.73
C ALA A 87 39.67 -4.90 -13.05
N ALA A 88 40.25 -4.92 -11.85
CA ALA A 88 40.42 -6.15 -11.06
C ALA A 88 39.07 -6.77 -10.67
N ILE A 89 38.05 -5.97 -10.34
CA ILE A 89 36.69 -6.47 -10.10
C ILE A 89 36.09 -7.09 -11.37
N GLN A 90 36.24 -6.42 -12.52
CA GLN A 90 35.75 -6.95 -13.81
C GLN A 90 36.48 -8.22 -14.21
N GLU A 91 37.79 -8.31 -14.00
CA GLU A 91 38.59 -9.49 -14.28
C GLU A 91 38.24 -10.65 -13.32
N ILE A 92 37.90 -10.35 -12.06
CA ILE A 92 37.37 -11.33 -11.09
C ILE A 92 35.96 -11.80 -11.49
N GLU A 93 35.13 -10.94 -12.07
CA GLU A 93 33.81 -11.30 -12.61
C GLU A 93 33.90 -12.15 -13.88
N GLU A 94 34.82 -11.82 -14.80
CA GLU A 94 35.04 -12.54 -16.06
C GLU A 94 35.77 -13.88 -15.87
N ASN A 95 36.77 -13.93 -15.00
CA ASN A 95 37.53 -15.16 -14.70
C ASN A 95 36.93 -15.98 -13.56
N ARG A 96 35.73 -15.65 -13.08
CA ARG A 96 35.00 -16.51 -12.13
C ARG A 96 34.74 -17.85 -12.82
N PRO A 97 35.36 -18.97 -12.41
CA PRO A 97 35.03 -20.25 -13.00
C PRO A 97 33.54 -20.48 -12.77
N GLN A 98 32.81 -20.87 -13.82
CA GLN A 98 31.48 -21.46 -13.70
C GLN A 98 31.61 -22.83 -13.00
N THR A 99 32.07 -22.80 -11.76
CA THR A 99 31.63 -23.79 -10.79
C THR A 99 30.19 -23.39 -10.56
N GLU A 100 29.23 -24.23 -10.99
CA GLU A 100 27.86 -24.10 -10.52
C GLU A 100 27.95 -23.87 -9.02
N ALA A 101 27.69 -22.63 -8.59
CA ALA A 101 27.47 -22.37 -7.19
C ALA A 101 26.40 -23.39 -6.80
N PRO A 102 26.59 -24.20 -5.73
CA PRO A 102 25.49 -25.00 -5.24
C PRO A 102 24.34 -24.01 -5.13
N PRO A 103 23.20 -24.29 -5.81
CA PRO A 103 22.18 -23.28 -6.04
C PRO A 103 22.00 -22.57 -4.72
N VAL A 104 22.21 -21.24 -4.70
CA VAL A 104 21.89 -20.44 -3.52
C VAL A 104 20.54 -20.98 -3.12
N ARG A 105 20.51 -21.69 -1.98
CA ARG A 105 19.27 -22.26 -1.48
C ARG A 105 18.51 -21.01 -1.07
N THR A 106 17.83 -20.40 -2.03
CA THR A 106 16.63 -19.63 -1.75
C THR A 106 15.91 -20.51 -0.76
N PRO A 107 15.66 -20.02 0.47
CA PRO A 107 14.91 -20.77 1.46
C PRO A 107 13.73 -21.35 0.68
N PRO A 108 13.57 -22.69 0.61
CA PRO A 108 12.60 -23.30 -0.29
C PRO A 108 11.31 -22.52 -0.14
N MET A 109 10.64 -22.13 -1.23
CA MET A 109 9.41 -21.29 -1.23
C MET A 109 8.40 -21.64 -0.11
N ARG A 110 8.44 -22.89 0.39
CA ARG A 110 7.79 -23.37 1.61
C ARG A 110 8.07 -22.56 2.89
N ILE A 111 9.29 -22.05 3.13
CA ILE A 111 9.65 -21.27 4.33
C ILE A 111 8.90 -19.93 4.31
N PHE A 112 8.93 -19.19 3.20
CA PHE A 112 8.18 -17.94 3.07
C PHE A 112 6.67 -18.13 3.18
N VAL A 113 6.13 -19.21 2.58
CA VAL A 113 4.70 -19.55 2.70
C VAL A 113 4.31 -19.98 4.12
N SER A 114 5.22 -20.63 4.85
CA SER A 114 5.05 -20.97 6.25
C SER A 114 5.03 -19.72 7.13
N ASP A 115 5.93 -18.76 6.86
CA ASP A 115 6.04 -17.54 7.64
C ASP A 115 4.81 -16.64 7.45
N ASP A 116 4.30 -16.49 6.23
CA ASP A 116 3.04 -15.79 5.96
C ASP A 116 1.88 -16.38 6.79
N ARG A 117 1.84 -17.71 6.94
CA ARG A 117 0.77 -18.36 7.72
C ARG A 117 0.89 -18.07 9.21
N HIS A 118 2.10 -18.14 9.77
CA HIS A 118 2.32 -17.80 11.19
C HIS A 118 2.03 -16.32 11.44
N MET A 119 2.45 -15.44 10.54
CA MET A 119 2.15 -14.00 10.60
C MET A 119 0.64 -13.73 10.61
N MET A 120 -0.11 -14.30 9.66
CA MET A 120 -1.56 -14.10 9.61
C MET A 120 -2.28 -14.72 10.80
N ALA A 121 -1.82 -15.87 11.30
CA ALA A 121 -2.38 -16.48 12.50
C ALA A 121 -2.12 -15.63 13.75
N LYS A 122 -0.90 -15.09 13.90
CA LYS A 122 -0.56 -14.16 14.98
C LYS A 122 -1.35 -12.86 14.87
N HIS A 123 -1.46 -12.30 13.67
CA HIS A 123 -2.28 -11.11 13.40
C HIS A 123 -3.73 -11.33 13.83
N ALA A 124 -4.36 -12.44 13.41
CA ALA A 124 -5.72 -12.77 13.80
C ALA A 124 -5.89 -12.95 15.32
N ALA A 125 -4.87 -13.48 16.01
CA ALA A 125 -4.89 -13.65 17.46
C ALA A 125 -4.79 -12.34 18.26
N VAL A 126 -4.11 -11.33 17.71
CA VAL A 126 -3.92 -10.02 18.36
C VAL A 126 -4.86 -8.94 17.85
N TYR A 127 -5.59 -9.20 16.77
CA TYR A 127 -6.56 -8.27 16.20
C TYR A 127 -7.77 -8.15 17.13
N PRO A 128 -8.31 -6.94 17.35
CA PRO A 128 -9.50 -6.76 18.18
C PRO A 128 -10.70 -7.55 17.64
N SER A 129 -11.60 -7.96 18.54
CA SER A 129 -12.86 -8.59 18.15
C SER A 129 -13.81 -7.59 17.46
N SER A 130 -14.85 -8.09 16.77
CA SER A 130 -15.87 -7.20 16.18
C SER A 130 -16.54 -6.34 17.25
N GLU A 131 -16.82 -6.93 18.42
CA GLU A 131 -17.43 -6.25 19.56
C GLU A 131 -16.52 -5.13 20.12
N GLU A 132 -15.21 -5.37 20.25
CA GLU A 132 -14.26 -4.33 20.66
C GLU A 132 -14.22 -3.18 19.64
N LEU A 133 -14.21 -3.48 18.33
CA LEU A 133 -14.20 -2.46 17.28
C LEU A 133 -15.51 -1.66 17.22
N GLU A 134 -16.66 -2.32 17.41
CA GLU A 134 -17.97 -1.69 17.48
C GLU A 134 -18.10 -0.79 18.71
N ALA A 135 -17.57 -1.22 19.86
CA ALA A 135 -17.50 -0.39 21.07
C ALA A 135 -16.64 0.86 20.85
N VAL A 136 -15.45 0.71 20.26
CA VAL A 136 -14.57 1.83 19.92
C VAL A 136 -15.25 2.81 18.97
N GLN A 137 -15.88 2.32 17.89
CA GLN A 137 -16.58 3.17 16.94
C GLN A 137 -17.76 3.89 17.58
N THR A 138 -18.51 3.21 18.46
CA THR A 138 -19.66 3.78 19.19
C THR A 138 -19.22 4.93 20.10
N VAL A 139 -18.21 4.71 20.95
CA VAL A 139 -17.69 5.77 21.85
C VAL A 139 -17.21 6.98 21.07
N ILE A 140 -16.43 6.77 20.01
CA ILE A 140 -15.92 7.87 19.17
C ILE A 140 -17.08 8.60 18.50
N SER A 141 -18.07 7.89 17.95
CA SER A 141 -19.22 8.51 17.28
C SER A 141 -20.09 9.34 18.23
N HIS A 142 -20.34 8.86 19.45
CA HIS A 142 -21.06 9.64 20.48
C HIS A 142 -20.32 10.94 20.81
N VAL A 143 -19.00 10.86 21.03
CA VAL A 143 -18.18 12.01 21.41
C VAL A 143 -17.99 12.99 20.24
N GLU A 144 -17.78 12.51 19.01
CA GLU A 144 -17.71 13.36 17.82
C GLU A 144 -19.03 14.12 17.59
N CYS A 145 -20.17 13.45 17.78
CA CYS A 145 -21.50 14.07 17.66
C CYS A 145 -21.72 15.12 18.75
N ALA A 146 -21.39 14.81 20.00
CA ALA A 146 -21.51 15.75 21.11
C ALA A 146 -20.58 16.96 20.93
N LEU A 147 -19.32 16.76 20.56
CA LEU A 147 -18.36 17.84 20.27
C LEU A 147 -18.81 18.74 19.13
N LYS A 148 -19.48 18.18 18.11
CA LYS A 148 -20.08 18.97 17.04
C LYS A 148 -21.15 19.93 17.58
N THR A 149 -22.01 19.48 18.49
CA THR A 149 -23.00 20.33 19.14
C THR A 149 -22.36 21.34 20.08
N VAL A 150 -21.32 20.95 20.84
CA VAL A 150 -20.52 21.88 21.67
C VAL A 150 -19.92 22.99 20.81
N SER A 151 -19.36 22.66 19.64
CA SER A 151 -18.84 23.66 18.69
C SER A 151 -19.92 24.64 18.25
N ASP A 152 -21.12 24.17 17.90
CA ASP A 152 -22.19 25.05 17.44
C ASP A 152 -22.69 25.97 18.57
N LEU A 153 -22.75 25.48 19.82
CA LEU A 153 -23.12 26.30 20.99
C LEU A 153 -22.10 27.40 21.27
N LEU A 154 -20.80 27.06 21.23
CA LEU A 154 -19.73 28.03 21.43
C LEU A 154 -19.75 29.13 20.36
N ASP A 155 -19.99 28.77 19.10
CA ASP A 155 -20.10 29.73 18.01
C ASP A 155 -21.31 30.68 18.21
N VAL A 156 -22.46 30.15 18.65
CA VAL A 156 -23.65 30.96 18.95
C VAL A 156 -23.41 31.93 20.11
N GLU A 157 -22.80 31.47 21.20
CA GLU A 157 -22.48 32.31 22.36
C GLU A 157 -21.49 33.42 22.04
N ALA A 158 -20.54 33.15 21.14
CA ALA A 158 -19.55 34.13 20.67
C ALA A 158 -20.08 35.06 19.57
N GLY A 159 -21.32 34.90 19.13
CA GLY A 159 -21.92 35.68 18.04
C GLY A 159 -21.34 35.36 16.66
N VAL A 160 -20.59 34.26 16.53
CA VAL A 160 -19.99 33.78 15.29
C VAL A 160 -21.10 33.22 14.40
N GLY A 161 -21.55 34.02 13.43
CA GLY A 161 -22.62 33.64 12.49
C GLY A 161 -23.93 34.41 12.61
N VAL A 162 -24.03 35.47 13.43
CA VAL A 162 -25.15 36.42 13.37
C VAL A 162 -24.93 37.35 12.18
N ALA A 163 -25.22 36.86 10.97
CA ALA A 163 -25.39 37.71 9.81
C ALA A 163 -26.64 38.57 10.02
N THR A 164 -26.44 39.85 10.34
CA THR A 164 -27.48 40.88 10.23
C THR A 164 -28.10 40.74 8.84
N LYS A 165 -29.41 40.47 8.77
CA LYS A 165 -30.17 40.47 7.52
C LYS A 165 -30.19 41.91 6.94
N SER A 166 -29.10 42.37 6.33
CA SER A 166 -29.12 43.47 5.38
C SER A 166 -28.47 43.00 4.08
N ARG A 167 -29.34 42.75 3.10
CA ARG A 167 -28.98 42.49 1.70
C ARG A 167 -28.01 43.56 1.18
N THR A 168 -26.86 43.14 0.69
CA THR A 168 -26.33 43.59 -0.61
C THR A 168 -25.30 42.59 -1.12
N LYS A 169 -25.48 42.17 -2.38
CA LYS A 169 -24.57 41.26 -3.11
C LYS A 169 -23.27 42.00 -3.41
N SER A 170 -22.15 41.59 -2.83
CA SER A 170 -20.80 41.58 -3.45
C SER A 170 -19.79 40.98 -2.45
N GLU A 171 -18.85 40.20 -2.99
CA GLU A 171 -17.72 39.53 -2.31
C GLU A 171 -18.05 38.35 -1.40
N VAL A 172 -17.49 37.18 -1.73
CA VAL A 172 -17.51 35.98 -0.89
C VAL A 172 -16.58 36.26 0.29
N ALA A 173 -17.12 36.88 1.34
CA ALA A 173 -16.43 36.97 2.62
C ALA A 173 -16.12 35.53 3.10
N PRO A 174 -14.91 35.28 3.66
CA PRO A 174 -14.61 33.97 4.24
C PRO A 174 -15.66 33.65 5.31
N PRO A 175 -16.05 32.37 5.44
CA PRO A 175 -16.99 31.97 6.48
C PRO A 175 -16.49 32.43 7.85
N PRO A 176 -17.37 32.84 8.77
CA PRO A 176 -16.98 33.30 10.09
C PRO A 176 -16.12 32.23 10.78
N GLU A 177 -14.96 32.63 11.30
CA GLU A 177 -14.01 31.70 11.90
C GLU A 177 -14.62 31.12 13.18
N ARG A 178 -14.94 29.82 13.13
CA ARG A 178 -15.43 29.06 14.27
C ARG A 178 -14.38 29.00 15.37
N ILE A 179 -14.81 28.93 16.63
CA ILE A 179 -13.87 28.77 17.76
C ILE A 179 -13.18 27.40 17.68
N LEU A 180 -13.97 26.36 17.45
CA LEU A 180 -13.49 24.99 17.22
C LEU A 180 -13.50 24.71 15.72
N ARG A 181 -12.33 24.41 15.16
CA ARG A 181 -12.17 24.13 13.72
C ARG A 181 -12.61 22.72 13.35
N GLY A 182 -12.43 21.76 14.27
CA GLY A 182 -12.86 20.39 14.05
C GLY A 182 -12.18 19.37 14.97
N VAL A 183 -12.70 18.15 14.93
CA VAL A 183 -12.20 16.99 15.66
C VAL A 183 -11.53 16.05 14.68
N MET A 184 -10.36 15.56 15.05
CA MET A 184 -9.55 14.66 14.23
C MET A 184 -9.23 13.40 15.03
N ARG A 185 -9.51 12.23 14.45
CA ARG A 185 -8.99 10.97 14.99
C ARG A 185 -7.47 10.95 14.83
N VAL A 186 -6.74 10.55 15.88
CA VAL A 186 -5.28 10.35 15.85
C VAL A 186 -4.91 8.99 16.46
N GLY A 187 -3.63 8.77 16.74
CA GLY A 187 -3.16 7.58 17.43
C GLY A 187 -3.52 6.27 16.72
N LEU A 188 -3.82 5.25 17.51
CA LEU A 188 -4.10 3.89 17.03
C LEU A 188 -5.37 3.80 16.20
N VAL A 189 -6.39 4.60 16.55
CA VAL A 189 -7.69 4.63 15.89
C VAL A 189 -7.54 5.09 14.44
N ALA A 190 -6.92 6.25 14.23
CA ALA A 190 -6.78 6.84 12.89
C ALA A 190 -5.90 6.04 11.95
N LYS A 191 -4.96 5.28 12.52
CA LYS A 191 -4.01 4.42 11.80
C LYS A 191 -4.52 2.98 11.65
N GLY A 192 -5.65 2.64 12.27
CA GLY A 192 -6.19 1.29 12.29
C GLY A 192 -5.26 0.28 12.96
N LEU A 193 -4.48 0.69 13.96
CA LEU A 193 -3.44 -0.12 14.61
C LEU A 193 -3.84 -0.71 15.96
N LEU A 194 -5.13 -0.65 16.30
CA LEU A 194 -5.67 -1.26 17.51
C LEU A 194 -5.35 -2.77 17.57
N LEU A 195 -5.02 -3.22 18.77
CA LEU A 195 -4.82 -4.60 19.17
C LEU A 195 -5.84 -4.95 20.26
N LYS A 196 -6.10 -6.25 20.44
CA LYS A 196 -6.97 -6.75 21.49
C LYS A 196 -6.52 -6.24 22.86
N GLY A 197 -7.47 -5.72 23.65
CA GLY A 197 -7.20 -5.13 24.96
C GLY A 197 -6.68 -3.70 24.95
N ASP A 198 -6.53 -3.04 23.79
CA ASP A 198 -6.31 -1.60 23.75
C ASP A 198 -7.57 -0.87 24.26
N MET A 199 -7.44 -0.18 25.39
CA MET A 199 -8.54 0.58 25.99
C MET A 199 -8.41 2.09 25.76
N ASP A 200 -7.22 2.56 25.36
CA ASP A 200 -6.91 3.98 25.22
C ASP A 200 -7.13 4.44 23.77
N LEU A 201 -7.96 5.47 23.61
CA LEU A 201 -8.33 6.08 22.34
C LEU A 201 -7.94 7.56 22.36
N GLU A 202 -7.63 8.13 21.19
CA GLU A 202 -7.13 9.50 21.10
C GLU A 202 -7.83 10.30 20.00
N LEU A 203 -8.26 11.52 20.33
CA LEU A 203 -8.75 12.54 19.42
C LEU A 203 -7.96 13.85 19.61
N VAL A 204 -7.85 14.64 18.56
CA VAL A 204 -7.35 16.01 18.61
C VAL A 204 -8.48 16.98 18.30
N LEU A 205 -8.77 17.89 19.22
CA LEU A 205 -9.68 19.00 19.02
C LEU A 205 -8.90 20.25 18.60
N LEU A 206 -9.11 20.71 17.37
CA LEU A 206 -8.44 21.88 16.82
C LEU A 206 -9.21 23.16 17.14
N CYS A 207 -8.54 24.09 17.81
CA CYS A 207 -9.01 25.44 18.06
C CYS A 207 -8.47 26.42 17.00
N THR A 208 -9.20 27.51 16.76
CA THR A 208 -8.70 28.61 15.91
C THR A 208 -7.59 29.36 16.62
N GLU A 209 -7.87 29.84 17.83
CA GLU A 209 -6.88 30.49 18.70
C GLU A 209 -6.15 29.49 19.60
N LYS A 210 -5.09 29.95 20.28
CA LYS A 210 -4.40 29.12 21.29
C LYS A 210 -5.42 28.68 22.35
N PRO A 211 -5.54 27.37 22.62
CA PRO A 211 -6.50 26.88 23.60
C PRO A 211 -6.06 27.33 25.00
N THR A 212 -7.05 27.68 25.81
CA THR A 212 -6.86 28.13 27.19
C THR A 212 -7.49 27.14 28.17
N VAL A 213 -7.10 27.23 29.44
CA VAL A 213 -7.73 26.48 30.54
C VAL A 213 -9.22 26.81 30.62
N THR A 214 -9.59 28.07 30.42
CA THR A 214 -11.01 28.49 30.38
C THR A 214 -11.79 27.81 29.26
N LEU A 215 -11.23 27.76 28.04
CA LEU A 215 -11.86 27.06 26.91
C LEU A 215 -11.97 25.56 27.17
N LEU A 216 -10.92 24.94 27.70
CA LEU A 216 -10.90 23.50 28.02
C LEU A 216 -12.01 23.15 29.02
N LYS A 217 -12.16 23.96 30.07
CA LYS A 217 -13.23 23.77 31.07
C LYS A 217 -14.62 23.89 30.48
N LYS A 218 -14.82 24.94 29.69
CA LYS A 218 -16.10 25.20 29.01
C LYS A 218 -16.48 24.08 28.04
N VAL A 219 -15.51 23.56 27.29
CA VAL A 219 -15.72 22.41 26.40
C VAL A 219 -16.09 21.17 27.22
N ALA A 220 -15.40 20.88 28.32
CA ALA A 220 -15.68 19.71 29.15
C ALA A 220 -17.08 19.74 29.78
N GLU A 221 -17.49 20.89 30.34
CA GLU A 221 -18.82 21.08 30.96
C GLU A 221 -19.95 20.91 29.93
N ASN A 222 -19.82 21.57 28.77
CA ASN A 222 -20.78 21.44 27.69
C ASN A 222 -20.79 20.02 27.12
N LEU A 223 -19.62 19.38 26.98
CA LEU A 223 -19.51 18.02 26.47
C LEU A 223 -20.21 17.01 27.37
N SER A 224 -20.06 17.12 28.69
CA SER A 224 -20.79 16.28 29.64
C SER A 224 -22.30 16.37 29.44
N THR A 225 -22.83 17.58 29.25
CA THR A 225 -24.26 17.81 29.03
C THR A 225 -24.71 17.29 27.66
N GLN A 226 -23.91 17.49 26.61
CA GLN A 226 -24.28 17.09 25.25
C GLN A 226 -24.22 15.58 25.03
N ILE A 227 -23.31 14.87 25.70
CA ILE A 227 -23.22 13.40 25.60
C ILE A 227 -24.51 12.75 26.13
N GLU A 228 -25.05 13.24 27.25
CA GLU A 228 -26.32 12.74 27.83
C GLU A 228 -27.53 12.94 26.90
N LEU A 229 -27.45 13.89 25.96
CA LEU A 229 -28.50 14.12 24.95
C LEU A 229 -28.35 13.24 23.71
N VAL A 230 -27.13 12.78 23.41
CA VAL A 230 -26.81 11.96 22.23
C VAL A 230 -27.06 10.48 22.50
N THR A 231 -26.84 10.02 23.73
CA THR A 231 -26.90 8.60 24.07
C THR A 231 -27.34 8.38 25.52
N GLU A 232 -27.96 7.22 25.77
CA GLU A 232 -28.28 6.72 27.12
C GLU A 232 -27.04 6.14 27.84
N ASP A 233 -25.93 5.96 27.11
CA ASP A 233 -24.68 5.47 27.66
C ASP A 233 -24.06 6.50 28.62
N LYS A 234 -23.62 6.03 29.78
CA LYS A 234 -23.00 6.87 30.80
C LYS A 234 -21.49 6.96 30.60
N TYR A 235 -20.99 8.19 30.62
CA TYR A 235 -19.58 8.52 30.50
C TYR A 235 -19.12 9.40 31.66
N GLU A 236 -17.91 9.16 32.15
CA GLU A 236 -17.23 10.05 33.09
C GLU A 236 -16.32 11.01 32.32
N VAL A 237 -16.60 12.31 32.38
CA VAL A 237 -15.81 13.36 31.71
C VAL A 237 -14.93 14.05 32.74
N THR A 238 -13.62 13.92 32.58
CA THR A 238 -12.60 14.52 33.45
C THR A 238 -11.69 15.45 32.65
N GLN A 239 -11.51 16.68 33.12
CA GLN A 239 -10.62 17.65 32.51
C GLN A 239 -9.26 17.68 33.21
N ILE A 240 -8.17 17.70 32.43
CA ILE A 240 -6.79 17.73 32.96
C ILE A 240 -6.05 18.90 32.29
N PRO A 241 -6.18 20.13 32.83
CA PRO A 241 -5.57 21.32 32.23
C PRO A 241 -4.05 21.24 32.07
N GLU A 242 -3.37 20.57 33.01
CA GLU A 242 -1.90 20.39 33.00
C GLU A 242 -1.41 19.57 31.79
N GLU A 243 -2.26 18.69 31.28
CA GLU A 243 -1.96 17.82 30.13
C GLU A 243 -2.59 18.35 28.83
N ALA A 244 -3.32 19.47 28.88
CA ALA A 244 -4.12 20.00 27.77
C ALA A 244 -5.19 19.00 27.25
N GLU A 245 -5.76 18.19 28.15
CA GLU A 245 -6.58 17.03 27.81
C GLU A 245 -7.97 17.02 28.47
N ILE A 246 -8.94 16.42 27.78
CA ILE A 246 -10.22 15.98 28.33
C ILE A 246 -10.30 14.47 28.18
N VAL A 247 -10.45 13.75 29.29
CA VAL A 247 -10.52 12.29 29.36
C VAL A 247 -11.97 11.87 29.56
N ILE A 248 -12.45 10.97 28.70
CA ILE A 248 -13.80 10.43 28.71
C ILE A 248 -13.70 8.93 28.95
N LYS A 249 -14.25 8.44 30.06
CA LYS A 249 -14.26 7.01 30.39
C LYS A 249 -15.66 6.43 30.22
N SER A 250 -15.78 5.35 29.46
CA SER A 250 -17.01 4.54 29.40
C SER A 250 -17.21 3.80 30.73
N ILE A 251 -18.44 3.75 31.23
CA ILE A 251 -18.78 2.95 32.42
C ILE A 251 -19.13 1.50 32.05
N LYS A 252 -19.55 1.26 30.81
CA LYS A 252 -19.87 -0.09 30.31
C LYS A 252 -18.59 -0.82 29.93
N GLU A 253 -18.52 -2.12 30.22
CA GLU A 253 -17.42 -2.97 29.76
C GLU A 253 -17.51 -3.22 28.23
N PRO A 254 -16.39 -3.15 27.49
CA PRO A 254 -15.05 -2.78 27.95
C PRO A 254 -14.93 -1.29 28.31
N VAL A 255 -14.24 -0.99 29.42
CA VAL A 255 -14.01 0.37 29.93
C VAL A 255 -12.99 1.08 29.03
N LEU A 256 -13.50 1.67 27.94
CA LEU A 256 -12.71 2.48 27.02
C LEU A 256 -12.43 3.87 27.62
N THR A 257 -11.19 4.31 27.49
CA THR A 257 -10.73 5.66 27.87
C THR A 257 -10.41 6.43 26.60
N LEU A 258 -11.18 7.47 26.31
CA LEU A 258 -10.95 8.35 25.17
C LEU A 258 -10.37 9.69 25.66
N THR A 259 -9.16 10.01 25.20
CA THR A 259 -8.47 11.27 25.49
C THR A 259 -8.63 12.23 24.31
N ILE A 260 -9.08 13.45 24.59
CA ILE A 260 -9.19 14.55 23.63
C ILE A 260 -8.10 15.56 23.96
N HIS A 261 -7.12 15.72 23.07
CA HIS A 261 -6.08 16.73 23.21
C HIS A 261 -6.51 18.03 22.53
N LEU A 262 -6.45 19.14 23.26
CA LEU A 262 -6.76 20.47 22.71
C LEU A 262 -5.48 21.10 22.16
N THR A 263 -5.55 21.63 20.93
CA THR A 263 -4.41 22.30 20.31
C THR A 263 -4.84 23.30 19.24
N SER A 264 -3.93 24.16 18.80
CA SER A 264 -4.15 25.09 17.69
C SER A 264 -2.92 25.18 16.79
N PRO A 265 -3.09 25.29 15.46
CA PRO A 265 -2.00 25.58 14.53
C PRO A 265 -1.19 26.85 14.89
N MET A 266 -1.79 27.81 15.62
CA MET A 266 -1.14 29.03 16.08
C MET A 266 0.12 28.75 16.93
N ILE A 267 0.10 27.67 17.72
CA ILE A 267 1.18 27.32 18.64
C ILE A 267 2.48 26.95 17.91
N ARG A 268 2.39 26.45 16.67
CA ARG A 268 3.56 26.12 15.84
C ARG A 268 4.07 27.31 15.02
N MET A 269 3.25 28.34 14.83
CA MET A 269 3.64 29.51 14.02
C MET A 269 4.52 30.51 14.78
N GLU A 270 4.60 30.39 16.11
CA GLU A 270 5.59 31.11 16.90
C GLU A 270 6.98 30.51 16.66
N ALA A 271 7.87 31.32 16.08
CA ALA A 271 9.28 31.00 15.97
C ALA A 271 9.82 30.64 17.37
N GLU A 272 10.61 29.58 17.46
CA GLU A 272 11.40 29.37 18.67
C GLU A 272 12.28 30.63 18.87
N PRO A 273 12.31 31.23 20.07
CA PRO A 273 13.22 32.32 20.31
C PRO A 273 14.64 31.75 20.26
N GLU A 274 15.32 31.95 19.14
CA GLU A 274 16.75 31.73 19.04
C GLU A 274 17.45 32.69 20.01
N GLY A 275 17.95 32.13 21.12
CA GLY A 275 18.79 32.84 22.08
C GLY A 275 18.07 33.21 23.36
N ALA A 276 18.74 32.91 24.48
CA ALA A 276 18.35 33.33 25.82
C ALA A 276 18.09 34.85 25.87
N GLY A 277 16.83 35.22 25.82
CA GLY A 277 16.34 36.58 25.96
C GLY A 277 14.85 36.52 26.23
N LEU A 278 14.46 36.69 27.49
CA LEU A 278 13.08 36.82 27.95
C LEU A 278 12.40 37.99 27.22
N THR A 279 11.73 37.71 26.10
CA THR A 279 10.59 38.50 25.66
C THR A 279 9.36 37.67 26.00
N VAL A 280 8.83 37.89 27.20
CA VAL A 280 7.51 37.43 27.60
C VAL A 280 6.52 38.11 26.64
N ASP A 281 5.83 37.33 25.81
CA ASP A 281 4.71 37.83 25.00
C ASP A 281 3.68 38.47 25.94
N SER A 282 3.60 39.80 25.94
CA SER A 282 2.73 40.57 26.83
C SER A 282 1.24 40.51 26.46
N ASP A 283 0.89 39.83 25.37
CA ASP A 283 -0.49 39.73 24.83
C ASP A 283 -1.09 38.31 24.87
N ALA A 284 -0.34 37.28 25.31
CA ALA A 284 -0.90 35.94 25.46
C ALA A 284 -1.78 35.87 26.72
N PRO A 285 -3.01 35.31 26.65
CA PRO A 285 -3.82 35.07 27.84
C PRO A 285 -3.01 34.27 28.88
N ALA A 286 -3.04 34.71 30.14
CA ALA A 286 -2.27 34.07 31.21
C ALA A 286 -2.65 32.59 31.45
N ASP A 287 -3.76 32.13 30.88
CA ASP A 287 -4.32 30.79 31.02
C ASP A 287 -4.19 29.93 29.75
N VAL A 288 -3.28 30.22 28.83
CA VAL A 288 -2.97 29.35 27.68
C VAL A 288 -2.48 27.96 28.16
N LEU A 289 -2.93 26.90 27.50
CA LEU A 289 -2.53 25.52 27.81
C LEU A 289 -1.03 25.28 27.53
N ASP A 290 -0.48 24.22 28.12
CA ASP A 290 0.93 23.88 27.98
C ASP A 290 1.35 23.74 26.51
N ARG A 291 2.34 24.54 26.11
CA ARG A 291 2.83 24.61 24.72
C ARG A 291 3.32 23.25 24.22
N GLN A 292 4.05 22.51 25.05
CA GLN A 292 4.66 21.24 24.65
C GLN A 292 3.60 20.15 24.46
N LYS A 293 2.59 20.09 25.32
CA LYS A 293 1.45 19.16 25.17
C LYS A 293 0.67 19.46 23.89
N CYS A 294 0.37 20.72 23.62
CA CYS A 294 -0.33 21.10 22.39
C CYS A 294 0.49 20.83 21.13
N LEU A 295 1.82 21.01 21.16
CA LEU A 295 2.72 20.64 20.05
C LEU A 295 2.74 19.13 19.82
N THR A 296 2.73 18.33 20.90
CA THR A 296 2.65 16.87 20.84
C THR A 296 1.36 16.42 20.17
N ALA A 297 0.21 17.04 20.50
CA ALA A 297 -1.06 16.78 19.82
C ALA A 297 -1.01 17.12 18.31
N LEU A 298 -0.35 18.22 17.93
CA LEU A 298 -0.14 18.57 16.51
C LEU A 298 0.80 17.57 15.81
N ALA A 299 1.81 17.06 16.50
CA ALA A 299 2.68 16.00 15.97
C ALA A 299 1.87 14.72 15.72
N SER A 300 1.06 14.27 16.68
CA SER A 300 0.15 13.12 16.52
C SER A 300 -0.80 13.28 15.33
N LEU A 301 -1.33 14.49 15.10
CA LEU A 301 -2.13 14.80 13.92
C LEU A 301 -1.33 14.67 12.61
N ARG A 302 -0.07 15.13 12.57
CA ARG A 302 0.82 14.95 11.42
C ARG A 302 1.15 13.47 11.19
N HIS A 303 1.44 12.72 12.26
CA HIS A 303 1.72 11.29 12.20
C HIS A 303 0.54 10.53 11.60
N ALA A 304 -0.69 10.82 12.04
CA ALA A 304 -1.90 10.20 11.49
C ALA A 304 -2.06 10.49 9.99
N LYS A 305 -1.90 11.75 9.56
CA LYS A 305 -1.96 12.12 8.13
C LYS A 305 -0.88 11.46 7.30
N TRP A 306 0.35 11.45 7.80
CA TRP A 306 1.48 10.79 7.14
C TRP A 306 1.21 9.28 7.02
N PHE A 307 0.74 8.65 8.08
CA PHE A 307 0.45 7.21 8.09
C PHE A 307 -0.60 6.86 7.04
N GLN A 308 -1.67 7.63 6.98
CA GLN A 308 -2.72 7.45 5.97
C GLN A 308 -2.19 7.61 4.54
N ALA A 309 -1.26 8.55 4.33
CA ALA A 309 -0.71 8.83 3.00
C ALA A 309 0.42 7.87 2.58
N LYS A 310 1.15 7.25 3.53
CA LYS A 310 2.36 6.47 3.24
C LYS A 310 2.23 4.98 3.56
N VAL A 311 1.48 4.63 4.59
CA VAL A 311 1.41 3.26 5.10
C VAL A 311 0.17 2.51 4.60
N ASN A 312 -0.98 3.19 4.45
CA ASN A 312 -2.24 2.53 4.09
C ASN A 312 -2.18 1.79 2.74
N ASP A 313 -1.49 2.36 1.75
CA ASP A 313 -1.34 1.74 0.43
C ASP A 313 -0.18 0.73 0.36
N LEU A 314 0.64 0.65 1.42
CA LEU A 314 1.78 -0.24 1.48
C LEU A 314 1.35 -1.65 1.90
N LYS A 315 1.41 -2.58 0.95
CA LYS A 315 1.00 -3.98 1.16
C LYS A 315 1.69 -4.58 2.39
N SER A 316 0.89 -5.21 3.24
CA SER A 316 1.32 -5.89 4.48
C SER A 316 1.84 -4.97 5.60
N ALA A 317 2.04 -3.67 5.38
CA ALA A 317 2.65 -2.79 6.38
C ALA A 317 1.83 -2.66 7.66
N ALA A 318 0.53 -2.38 7.57
CA ALA A 318 -0.34 -2.31 8.76
C ALA A 318 -0.40 -3.65 9.54
N ILE A 319 -0.31 -4.79 8.85
CA ILE A 319 -0.28 -6.12 9.49
C ILE A 319 1.03 -6.29 10.26
N VAL A 320 2.16 -5.97 9.62
CA VAL A 320 3.48 -6.04 10.23
C VAL A 320 3.60 -5.10 11.43
N ILE A 321 3.12 -3.86 11.32
CA ILE A 321 3.15 -2.89 12.43
C ILE A 321 2.35 -3.41 13.62
N ARG A 322 1.15 -3.99 13.42
CA ARG A 322 0.37 -4.59 14.51
C ARG A 322 1.12 -5.73 15.21
N ILE A 323 1.75 -6.62 14.44
CA ILE A 323 2.52 -7.75 15.01
C ILE A 323 3.78 -7.26 15.72
N MET A 324 4.50 -6.29 15.15
CA MET A 324 5.67 -5.70 15.79
C MET A 324 5.28 -4.94 17.07
N ARG A 325 4.10 -4.32 17.11
CA ARG A 325 3.58 -3.67 18.32
C ARG A 325 3.25 -4.70 19.40
N ASP A 326 2.65 -5.84 19.04
CA ASP A 326 2.50 -6.98 19.96
C ASP A 326 3.87 -7.51 20.45
N LEU A 327 4.89 -7.57 19.58
CA LEU A 327 6.25 -7.94 19.97
C LEU A 327 6.82 -6.95 21.01
N CYS A 328 6.63 -5.65 20.79
CA CYS A 328 7.04 -4.61 21.75
C CYS A 328 6.33 -4.75 23.10
N ASN A 329 5.06 -5.19 23.10
CA ASN A 329 4.32 -5.42 24.34
C ASN A 329 4.77 -6.69 25.09
N ARG A 330 5.20 -7.74 24.37
CA ARG A 330 5.62 -9.02 24.98
C ARG A 330 7.09 -9.06 25.38
N VAL A 331 7.95 -8.37 24.64
CA VAL A 331 9.41 -8.44 24.80
C VAL A 331 9.92 -7.06 25.22
N PRO A 332 10.27 -6.85 26.50
CA PRO A 332 10.65 -5.53 27.03
C PRO A 332 11.78 -4.83 26.28
N THR A 333 12.73 -5.60 25.73
CA THR A 333 13.81 -5.07 24.88
C THR A 333 13.29 -4.21 23.73
N TRP A 334 12.12 -4.53 23.17
CA TRP A 334 11.54 -3.84 22.02
C TRP A 334 10.63 -2.68 22.41
N ALA A 335 10.27 -2.55 23.69
CA ALA A 335 9.34 -1.54 24.18
C ALA A 335 9.71 -0.08 23.81
N PRO A 336 11.00 0.33 23.79
CA PRO A 336 11.38 1.70 23.41
C PRO A 336 11.00 2.12 21.98
N LEU A 337 10.74 1.15 21.08
CA LEU A 337 10.30 1.42 19.71
C LEU A 337 8.78 1.64 19.60
N ARG A 338 8.01 1.32 20.63
CA ARG A 338 6.54 1.37 20.60
C ARG A 338 6.05 2.75 20.16
N GLY A 339 5.12 2.77 19.20
CA GLY A 339 4.52 4.00 18.66
C GLY A 339 5.21 4.48 17.40
N TRP A 340 5.49 5.79 17.33
CA TRP A 340 5.97 6.45 16.12
C TRP A 340 7.26 5.89 15.50
N PRO A 341 8.32 5.54 16.29
CA PRO A 341 9.54 5.01 15.71
C PRO A 341 9.32 3.68 14.97
N LEU A 342 8.50 2.80 15.55
CA LEU A 342 8.15 1.52 14.93
C LEU A 342 7.37 1.70 13.63
N GLU A 343 6.44 2.65 13.57
CA GLU A 343 5.65 2.93 12.37
C GLU A 343 6.55 3.39 11.22
N LEU A 344 7.46 4.34 11.49
CA LEU A 344 8.46 4.83 10.53
C LEU A 344 9.41 3.73 10.07
N LEU A 345 9.91 2.93 11.01
CA LEU A 345 10.80 1.81 10.71
C LEU A 345 10.15 0.81 9.75
N CYS A 346 8.91 0.41 10.04
CA CYS A 346 8.19 -0.55 9.20
C CYS A 346 7.91 0.00 7.81
N GLU A 347 7.47 1.27 7.71
CA GLU A 347 7.26 1.92 6.43
C GLU A 347 8.55 2.01 5.61
N LYS A 348 9.65 2.48 6.20
CA LYS A 348 10.94 2.59 5.49
C LYS A 348 11.49 1.23 5.07
N ALA A 349 11.45 0.25 5.98
CA ALA A 349 11.93 -1.09 5.68
C ALA A 349 11.12 -1.70 4.54
N ILE A 350 9.78 -1.63 4.57
CA ILE A 350 8.94 -2.26 3.55
C ILE A 350 8.90 -1.44 2.26
N GLY A 351 8.81 -0.11 2.36
CA GLY A 351 8.61 0.83 1.26
C GLY A 351 9.85 1.05 0.39
N THR A 352 11.05 0.68 0.88
CA THR A 352 12.28 0.68 0.07
C THR A 352 12.39 -0.54 -0.86
N CYS A 353 11.47 -1.50 -0.78
CA CYS A 353 11.43 -2.63 -1.71
C CYS A 353 10.72 -2.24 -3.01
N ASP A 354 11.30 -2.63 -4.14
CA ASP A 354 10.82 -2.41 -5.50
C ASP A 354 9.59 -3.27 -5.88
N ARG A 355 9.22 -4.23 -5.02
CA ARG A 355 8.08 -5.14 -5.25
C ARG A 355 7.19 -5.30 -4.01
N PRO A 356 5.89 -5.60 -4.20
CA PRO A 356 5.01 -5.91 -3.08
C PRO A 356 5.39 -7.22 -2.40
N MET A 357 5.51 -7.19 -1.07
CA MET A 357 5.88 -8.36 -0.25
C MET A 357 4.69 -8.93 0.53
N GLY A 358 4.74 -10.23 0.82
CA GLY A 358 3.82 -10.89 1.77
C GLY A 358 4.14 -10.51 3.21
N ALA A 359 3.28 -10.86 4.17
CA ALA A 359 3.45 -10.44 5.57
C ALA A 359 4.73 -11.00 6.21
N GLY A 360 5.05 -12.27 5.98
CA GLY A 360 6.27 -12.92 6.50
C GLY A 360 7.54 -12.37 5.87
N GLU A 361 7.50 -12.03 4.59
CA GLU A 361 8.61 -11.36 3.92
C GLU A 361 8.81 -9.92 4.40
N SER A 362 7.74 -9.13 4.47
CA SER A 362 7.78 -7.77 5.00
C SER A 362 8.30 -7.72 6.44
N PHE A 363 7.85 -8.65 7.30
CA PHE A 363 8.33 -8.74 8.69
C PHE A 363 9.81 -9.12 8.76
N ARG A 364 10.26 -10.07 7.96
CA ARG A 364 11.69 -10.41 7.89
C ARG A 364 12.53 -9.22 7.45
N ARG A 365 12.07 -8.43 6.49
CA ARG A 365 12.76 -7.22 6.04
C ARG A 365 12.89 -6.16 7.14
N VAL A 366 11.89 -6.03 8.01
CA VAL A 366 11.99 -5.18 9.22
C VAL A 366 13.08 -5.71 10.16
N LEU A 367 13.15 -7.03 10.37
CA LEU A 367 14.21 -7.65 11.17
C LEU A 367 15.59 -7.46 10.54
N GLU A 368 15.72 -7.57 9.22
CA GLU A 368 16.97 -7.32 8.48
C GLU A 368 17.45 -5.88 8.66
N CYS A 369 16.53 -4.90 8.53
CA CYS A 369 16.81 -3.49 8.73
C CYS A 369 17.34 -3.18 10.14
N LEU A 370 16.72 -3.78 11.17
CA LEU A 370 17.19 -3.64 12.54
C LEU A 370 18.53 -4.36 12.78
N ALA A 371 18.65 -5.58 12.25
CA ALA A 371 19.83 -6.42 12.41
C ALA A 371 21.07 -5.85 11.73
N SER A 372 20.90 -5.04 10.68
CA SER A 372 21.99 -4.32 10.01
C SER A 372 22.55 -3.15 10.81
N GLY A 373 21.99 -2.86 11.99
CA GLY A 373 22.48 -1.80 12.87
C GLY A 373 21.94 -0.40 12.55
N ILE A 374 20.76 -0.28 11.91
CA ILE A 374 20.17 1.04 11.58
C ILE A 374 19.99 1.95 12.82
N LEU A 375 19.81 1.34 14.01
CA LEU A 375 19.63 2.04 15.28
C LEU A 375 20.94 2.30 16.04
N MET A 376 22.09 1.78 15.58
CA MET A 376 23.37 1.92 16.29
C MET A 376 23.78 3.40 16.38
N ALA A 377 24.71 3.73 17.28
CA ALA A 377 25.12 5.12 17.52
C ALA A 377 25.75 5.79 16.29
N ASP A 378 26.43 5.01 15.45
CA ASP A 378 26.99 5.39 14.15
C ASP A 378 26.05 5.06 12.98
N GLY A 379 24.86 4.53 13.28
CA GLY A 379 23.83 4.24 12.29
C GLY A 379 23.16 5.51 11.74
N PRO A 380 22.48 5.41 10.58
CA PRO A 380 21.83 6.56 9.97
C PRO A 380 20.57 7.05 10.72
N GLY A 381 20.09 6.28 11.70
CA GLY A 381 18.88 6.59 12.46
C GLY A 381 17.59 6.56 11.62
N ILE A 382 16.52 7.14 12.16
CA ILE A 382 15.21 7.20 11.52
C ILE A 382 14.75 8.66 11.48
N LYS A 383 15.01 9.34 10.36
CA LYS A 383 14.53 10.71 10.15
C LYS A 383 13.01 10.79 10.24
N ASP A 384 12.51 11.70 11.08
CA ASP A 384 11.11 12.06 11.19
C ASP A 384 10.64 12.90 9.98
N PRO A 385 9.69 12.42 9.15
CA PRO A 385 9.14 13.16 8.01
C PRO A 385 8.08 14.20 8.41
N CYS A 386 7.61 14.19 9.65
CA CYS A 386 6.60 15.10 10.17
C CYS A 386 7.20 16.34 10.86
N GLU A 387 8.51 16.36 11.09
CA GLU A 387 9.24 17.52 11.59
C GLU A 387 9.99 18.28 10.49
N LYS A 388 10.09 19.60 10.69
CA LYS A 388 10.79 20.50 9.74
C LYS A 388 12.30 20.39 9.92
N GLU A 389 12.73 20.39 11.18
CA GLU A 389 14.11 20.13 11.58
C GLU A 389 14.49 18.68 11.31
N LYS A 390 15.80 18.41 11.18
CA LYS A 390 16.31 17.05 11.03
C LYS A 390 16.28 16.33 12.37
N VAL A 391 15.09 15.90 12.79
CA VAL A 391 14.87 15.15 14.03
C VAL A 391 15.01 13.65 13.75
N ASP A 392 15.78 12.97 14.60
CA ASP A 392 15.84 11.51 14.63
C ASP A 392 14.75 10.97 15.57
N ALA A 393 13.84 10.17 15.03
CA ALA A 393 12.68 9.61 15.74
C ALA A 393 13.07 8.61 16.84
N ILE A 394 14.32 8.15 16.86
CA ILE A 394 14.86 7.26 17.90
C ILE A 394 15.86 7.96 18.83
N SER A 395 15.94 9.28 18.80
CA SER A 395 16.89 10.06 19.62
C SER A 395 16.75 9.83 21.12
N HIS A 396 15.58 9.38 21.60
CA HIS A 396 15.35 9.02 23.00
C HIS A 396 15.96 7.68 23.42
N LEU A 397 16.42 6.84 22.48
CA LEU A 397 17.07 5.57 22.81
C LEU A 397 18.52 5.80 23.25
N ASP A 398 18.88 5.23 24.39
CA ASP A 398 20.26 5.16 24.83
C ASP A 398 21.07 4.09 24.06
N THR A 399 22.40 4.10 24.22
CA THR A 399 23.31 3.19 23.52
C THR A 399 23.03 1.72 23.84
N GLN A 400 22.65 1.40 25.09
CA GLN A 400 22.40 0.02 25.50
C GLN A 400 21.08 -0.50 24.92
N GLN A 401 20.03 0.32 24.94
CA GLN A 401 18.75 0.01 24.31
C GLN A 401 18.92 -0.26 22.81
N ARG A 402 19.75 0.53 22.12
CA ARG A 402 20.07 0.33 20.70
C ARG A 402 20.75 -1.02 20.47
N GLU A 403 21.78 -1.33 21.24
CA GLU A 403 22.48 -2.62 21.18
C GLU A 403 21.54 -3.80 21.44
N ASP A 404 20.75 -3.74 22.52
CA ASP A 404 19.85 -4.82 22.92
C ASP A 404 18.79 -5.09 21.84
N ILE A 405 18.22 -4.03 21.24
CA ILE A 405 17.25 -4.16 20.14
C ILE A 405 17.93 -4.78 18.91
N THR A 406 19.10 -4.29 18.52
CA THR A 406 19.82 -4.80 17.35
C THR A 406 20.21 -6.27 17.53
N GLN A 407 20.74 -6.65 18.70
CA GLN A 407 21.06 -8.04 19.04
C GLN A 407 19.81 -8.92 19.00
N SER A 408 18.70 -8.45 19.58
CA SER A 408 17.44 -9.19 19.60
C SER A 408 16.89 -9.39 18.19
N ALA A 409 16.98 -8.37 17.33
CA ALA A 409 16.59 -8.44 15.93
C ALA A 409 17.47 -9.41 15.12
N GLN A 410 18.79 -9.40 15.34
CA GLN A 410 19.72 -10.36 14.71
C GLN A 410 19.39 -11.81 15.10
N HIS A 411 18.98 -12.05 16.36
CA HIS A 411 18.53 -13.36 16.79
C HIS A 411 17.20 -13.76 16.16
N ALA A 412 16.21 -12.87 16.19
CA ALA A 412 14.90 -13.08 15.59
C ALA A 412 14.98 -13.35 14.08
N LEU A 413 15.87 -12.64 13.37
CA LEU A 413 16.11 -12.85 11.94
C LEU A 413 16.62 -14.25 11.65
N ARG A 414 17.58 -14.75 12.42
CA ARG A 414 18.09 -16.12 12.28
C ARG A 414 17.00 -17.15 12.59
N LEU A 415 16.21 -16.94 13.65
CA LEU A 415 15.06 -17.81 13.93
C LEU A 415 14.08 -17.86 12.76
N SER A 416 13.76 -16.71 12.15
CA SER A 416 12.94 -16.63 10.94
C SER A 416 13.55 -17.40 9.77
N ALA A 417 14.85 -17.19 9.48
CA ALA A 417 15.55 -17.87 8.40
C ALA A 417 15.58 -19.40 8.55
N PHE A 418 15.62 -19.92 9.79
CA PHE A 418 15.58 -21.35 10.10
C PHE A 418 14.17 -21.90 10.37
N GLY A 419 13.12 -21.20 9.93
CA GLY A 419 11.73 -21.68 10.01
C GLY A 419 11.15 -21.73 11.43
N GLN A 420 11.75 -20.96 12.35
CA GLN A 420 11.35 -20.86 13.76
C GLN A 420 10.70 -19.51 14.09
N LEU A 421 10.08 -18.85 13.09
CA LEU A 421 9.41 -17.57 13.26
C LEU A 421 8.33 -17.60 14.36
N TYR A 422 7.65 -18.73 14.56
CA TYR A 422 6.65 -18.92 15.63
C TYR A 422 7.20 -18.59 17.04
N LYS A 423 8.50 -18.85 17.29
CA LYS A 423 9.15 -18.49 18.57
C LYS A 423 9.22 -16.98 18.76
N VAL A 424 9.57 -16.24 17.70
CA VAL A 424 9.60 -14.76 17.71
C VAL A 424 8.20 -14.19 17.94
N LEU A 425 7.21 -14.80 17.30
CA LEU A 425 5.80 -14.42 17.44
C LEU A 425 5.17 -14.83 18.78
N GLY A 426 5.89 -15.61 19.61
CA GLY A 426 5.40 -16.10 20.90
C GLY A 426 4.16 -16.99 20.74
N MET A 427 4.17 -17.88 19.75
CA MET A 427 3.08 -18.80 19.45
C MET A 427 3.59 -20.21 19.17
N ASP A 428 2.71 -21.20 19.22
CA ASP A 428 3.04 -22.56 18.84
C ASP A 428 3.24 -22.70 17.33
N SER A 429 4.06 -23.66 16.94
CA SER A 429 4.29 -23.98 15.53
C SER A 429 3.00 -24.52 14.91
N LEU A 430 2.61 -23.93 13.78
CA LEU A 430 1.41 -24.38 13.07
C LEU A 430 1.67 -25.74 12.39
N PRO A 431 0.68 -26.64 12.35
CA PRO A 431 0.85 -27.97 11.78
C PRO A 431 1.26 -27.85 10.31
N ALA A 432 2.33 -28.56 9.92
CA ALA A 432 2.81 -28.57 8.55
C ALA A 432 1.65 -28.95 7.62
N ARG A 433 1.43 -28.16 6.57
CA ARG A 433 0.40 -28.46 5.59
C ARG A 433 0.83 -29.76 4.90
N GLU A 434 0.04 -30.82 5.03
CA GLU A 434 0.32 -32.06 4.30
C GLU A 434 0.49 -31.73 2.82
N PRO A 435 1.53 -32.27 2.16
CA PRO A 435 1.66 -32.10 0.72
C PRO A 435 0.37 -32.61 0.10
N ARG A 436 -0.38 -31.74 -0.59
CA ARG A 436 -1.45 -32.21 -1.48
C ARG A 436 -0.80 -33.22 -2.40
N ARG A 437 -1.15 -34.51 -2.25
CA ARG A 437 -0.72 -35.57 -3.16
C ARG A 437 -1.09 -35.08 -4.56
N THR A 438 -0.09 -34.68 -5.34
CA THR A 438 -0.25 -34.48 -6.76
C THR A 438 -0.56 -35.86 -7.31
N ILE A 439 -1.82 -36.11 -7.64
CA ILE A 439 -2.22 -37.32 -8.37
C ILE A 439 -1.51 -37.21 -9.72
N GLY A 440 -0.37 -37.90 -9.85
CA GLY A 440 0.26 -38.14 -11.14
C GLY A 440 -0.65 -39.05 -11.97
N PRO A 441 -0.75 -38.84 -13.30
CA PRO A 441 -1.55 -39.70 -14.15
C PRO A 441 -0.77 -41.00 -14.40
N GLY A 442 -1.13 -42.07 -13.70
CA GLY A 442 -0.66 -43.42 -14.01
C GLY A 442 -0.54 -44.30 -12.78
N LEU A 443 -1.14 -45.49 -12.87
CA LEU A 443 -1.15 -46.59 -11.91
C LEU A 443 -2.18 -46.45 -10.77
N ARG A 444 -3.43 -46.78 -11.11
CA ARG A 444 -4.37 -47.37 -10.14
C ARG A 444 -4.02 -48.85 -10.00
N ASN A 445 -3.36 -49.21 -8.91
CA ASN A 445 -3.52 -50.54 -8.32
C ASN A 445 -4.15 -50.35 -6.95
N TYR A 446 -5.37 -50.84 -6.81
CA TYR A 446 -6.03 -51.01 -5.52
C TYR A 446 -5.39 -52.24 -4.86
N GLU A 447 -4.50 -52.02 -3.90
CA GLU A 447 -4.30 -52.97 -2.81
C GLU A 447 -4.92 -52.34 -1.56
N GLU A 448 -6.02 -52.94 -1.12
CA GLU A 448 -6.70 -52.59 0.12
C GLU A 448 -5.78 -52.89 1.32
N LYS A 449 -5.38 -51.85 2.04
CA LYS A 449 -4.91 -51.98 3.42
C LYS A 449 -6.09 -51.73 4.35
N PRO A 450 -6.44 -52.68 5.25
CA PRO A 450 -7.54 -52.50 6.17
C PRO A 450 -7.06 -51.61 7.32
N GLY A 451 -7.64 -50.41 7.47
CA GLY A 451 -7.34 -49.59 8.66
C GLY A 451 -7.75 -48.11 8.67
N ASP A 452 -8.05 -47.46 7.53
CA ASP A 452 -8.42 -46.03 7.54
C ASP A 452 -9.92 -45.81 7.37
N SER A 453 -10.53 -45.12 8.35
CA SER A 453 -11.94 -44.71 8.36
C SER A 453 -12.23 -43.69 7.24
N PRO A 454 -13.24 -43.91 6.36
CA PRO A 454 -13.53 -43.06 5.21
C PRO A 454 -14.37 -41.81 5.59
N MET A 455 -13.86 -40.98 6.51
CA MET A 455 -14.57 -39.79 6.98
C MET A 455 -13.83 -38.50 6.60
N ALA A 456 -14.23 -37.92 5.45
CA ALA A 456 -14.42 -36.47 5.22
C ALA A 456 -14.63 -36.17 3.72
N MET A 457 -15.64 -36.78 3.08
CA MET A 457 -16.05 -36.34 1.73
C MET A 457 -17.06 -35.20 1.83
N ASN A 458 -16.76 -34.09 1.17
CA ASN A 458 -17.61 -32.89 1.08
C ASN A 458 -18.98 -33.22 0.45
N ALA A 459 -20.06 -32.59 0.92
CA ALA A 459 -21.44 -32.82 0.46
C ALA A 459 -21.61 -32.69 -1.07
N LEU A 460 -20.96 -31.72 -1.73
CA LEU A 460 -21.00 -31.61 -3.19
C LEU A 460 -20.36 -32.81 -3.89
N MET A 461 -19.28 -33.33 -3.32
CA MET A 461 -18.55 -34.46 -3.88
C MET A 461 -19.34 -35.77 -3.71
N ARG A 462 -19.97 -35.96 -2.54
CA ARG A 462 -20.88 -37.09 -2.31
C ARG A 462 -22.09 -37.03 -3.24
N LEU A 463 -22.73 -35.87 -3.35
CA LEU A 463 -23.89 -35.73 -4.22
C LEU A 463 -23.55 -36.01 -5.69
N ASN A 464 -22.39 -35.53 -6.17
CA ASN A 464 -21.93 -35.81 -7.53
C ASN A 464 -21.51 -37.27 -7.75
N GLN A 465 -21.07 -38.00 -6.71
CA GLN A 465 -20.82 -39.44 -6.78
C GLN A 465 -22.12 -40.24 -6.93
N HIS A 466 -23.18 -39.83 -6.22
CA HIS A 466 -24.48 -40.50 -6.29
C HIS A 466 -25.28 -40.10 -7.54
N LYS A 467 -25.17 -38.85 -7.99
CA LYS A 467 -25.88 -38.30 -9.15
C LYS A 467 -24.92 -37.45 -9.99
N PRO A 468 -24.12 -38.08 -10.87
CA PRO A 468 -23.22 -37.34 -11.75
C PRO A 468 -24.02 -36.52 -12.77
N GLY A 469 -23.55 -35.32 -13.07
CA GLY A 469 -24.12 -34.46 -14.12
C GLY A 469 -25.29 -33.56 -13.69
N LEU A 470 -25.54 -33.40 -12.39
CA LEU A 470 -26.56 -32.48 -11.87
C LEU A 470 -26.28 -31.02 -12.27
N GLN A 471 -27.31 -30.33 -12.76
CA GLN A 471 -27.24 -28.92 -13.16
C GLN A 471 -27.72 -28.00 -12.03
N TYR A 472 -26.78 -27.23 -11.49
CA TYR A 472 -27.07 -26.23 -10.47
C TYR A 472 -27.39 -24.88 -11.11
N ARG A 473 -28.52 -24.28 -10.76
CA ARG A 473 -29.00 -23.00 -11.28
C ARG A 473 -28.98 -21.92 -10.20
N LEU A 474 -28.52 -20.71 -10.53
CA LEU A 474 -28.66 -19.56 -9.63
C LEU A 474 -30.08 -19.01 -9.79
N THR A 475 -30.86 -19.00 -8.72
CA THR A 475 -32.26 -18.53 -8.71
C THR A 475 -32.41 -17.13 -8.15
N GLY A 476 -31.49 -16.69 -7.28
CA GLY A 476 -31.54 -15.36 -6.69
C GLY A 476 -30.18 -14.85 -6.24
N GLN A 477 -30.00 -13.53 -6.30
CA GLN A 477 -28.92 -12.82 -5.65
C GLN A 477 -29.52 -11.58 -4.98
N SER A 478 -29.39 -11.48 -3.68
CA SER A 478 -29.94 -10.39 -2.87
C SER A 478 -28.93 -9.92 -1.82
N GLY A 479 -29.27 -8.87 -1.06
CA GLY A 479 -28.42 -8.31 -0.03
C GLY A 479 -27.42 -7.25 -0.54
N PRO A 480 -26.82 -6.47 0.37
CA PRO A 480 -25.88 -5.42 0.02
C PRO A 480 -24.56 -5.99 -0.51
N VAL A 481 -23.81 -5.19 -1.28
CA VAL A 481 -22.57 -5.62 -1.97
C VAL A 481 -21.52 -6.20 -1.02
N HIS A 482 -21.46 -5.72 0.23
CA HIS A 482 -20.55 -6.22 1.27
C HIS A 482 -21.06 -7.48 2.00
N PHE A 483 -22.34 -7.85 1.81
CA PHE A 483 -22.96 -9.05 2.41
C PHE A 483 -23.96 -9.70 1.43
N PRO A 484 -23.49 -10.22 0.27
CA PRO A 484 -24.36 -10.76 -0.75
C PRO A 484 -24.88 -12.15 -0.36
N VAL A 485 -26.17 -12.39 -0.59
CA VAL A 485 -26.83 -13.69 -0.43
C VAL A 485 -27.11 -14.27 -1.81
N PHE A 486 -26.58 -15.45 -2.08
CA PHE A 486 -26.81 -16.17 -3.33
C PHE A 486 -27.70 -17.37 -3.06
N THR A 487 -28.76 -17.52 -3.85
CA THR A 487 -29.70 -18.64 -3.77
C THR A 487 -29.53 -19.55 -4.99
N MET A 488 -29.29 -20.82 -4.74
CA MET A 488 -29.02 -21.85 -5.74
C MET A 488 -30.13 -22.89 -5.70
N SER A 489 -30.52 -23.42 -6.87
CA SER A 489 -31.41 -24.56 -7.00
C SER A 489 -30.83 -25.71 -7.83
N VAL A 490 -31.34 -26.91 -7.61
CA VAL A 490 -31.01 -28.12 -8.38
C VAL A 490 -32.23 -29.04 -8.42
N ASP A 491 -32.48 -29.63 -9.58
CA ASP A 491 -33.54 -30.64 -9.76
C ASP A 491 -32.94 -32.03 -9.60
N VAL A 492 -33.47 -32.81 -8.65
CA VAL A 492 -33.01 -34.18 -8.37
C VAL A 492 -34.24 -35.08 -8.25
N ASP A 493 -34.34 -36.07 -9.12
CA ASP A 493 -35.43 -37.07 -9.14
C ASP A 493 -36.85 -36.48 -9.25
N GLY A 494 -36.99 -35.36 -9.95
CA GLY A 494 -38.27 -34.67 -10.16
C GLY A 494 -38.62 -33.64 -9.09
N ASP A 495 -37.82 -33.52 -8.03
CA ASP A 495 -37.95 -32.51 -6.99
C ASP A 495 -36.94 -31.37 -7.20
N THR A 496 -37.40 -30.12 -7.11
CA THR A 496 -36.55 -28.93 -7.10
C THR A 496 -36.15 -28.58 -5.68
N TYR A 497 -34.84 -28.49 -5.43
CA TYR A 497 -34.27 -28.11 -4.14
C TYR A 497 -33.65 -26.73 -4.23
N GLU A 498 -33.75 -25.94 -3.16
CA GLU A 498 -33.19 -24.59 -3.08
C GLU A 498 -32.48 -24.34 -1.74
N ALA A 499 -31.34 -23.65 -1.79
CA ALA A 499 -30.60 -23.20 -0.60
C ALA A 499 -29.77 -21.93 -0.89
N SER A 500 -29.58 -21.10 0.14
CA SER A 500 -28.84 -19.86 0.06
C SER A 500 -27.50 -19.89 0.82
N GLY A 501 -26.62 -18.96 0.49
CA GLY A 501 -25.35 -18.77 1.20
C GLY A 501 -24.63 -17.48 0.80
N PRO A 502 -23.59 -17.08 1.57
CA PRO A 502 -22.87 -15.82 1.35
C PRO A 502 -22.02 -15.79 0.07
N SER A 503 -21.92 -16.93 -0.63
CA SER A 503 -21.26 -17.04 -1.92
C SER A 503 -21.96 -18.11 -2.76
N LYS A 504 -21.85 -18.04 -4.09
CA LYS A 504 -22.34 -19.09 -4.99
C LYS A 504 -21.78 -20.49 -4.64
N ARG A 505 -20.58 -20.55 -4.05
CA ARG A 505 -19.91 -21.80 -3.67
C ARG A 505 -20.50 -22.39 -2.38
N THR A 506 -20.76 -21.56 -1.38
CA THR A 506 -21.37 -21.98 -0.11
C THR A 506 -22.85 -22.30 -0.28
N ALA A 507 -23.57 -21.52 -1.11
CA ALA A 507 -24.96 -21.82 -1.48
C ALA A 507 -25.09 -23.20 -2.17
N LYS A 508 -24.20 -23.52 -3.13
CA LYS A 508 -24.12 -24.85 -3.74
C LYS A 508 -23.82 -25.96 -2.73
N LEU A 509 -22.94 -25.67 -1.76
CA LEU A 509 -22.58 -26.63 -0.71
C LEU A 509 -23.75 -26.92 0.22
N HIS A 510 -24.46 -25.88 0.68
CA HIS A 510 -25.66 -26.01 1.51
C HIS A 510 -26.78 -26.74 0.76
N LEU A 511 -26.97 -26.42 -0.52
CA LEU A 511 -27.93 -27.10 -1.38
C LEU A 511 -27.61 -28.60 -1.50
N ALA A 512 -26.34 -28.95 -1.75
CA ALA A 512 -25.93 -30.34 -1.86
C ALA A 512 -26.09 -31.10 -0.53
N ALA A 513 -25.85 -30.45 0.61
CA ALA A 513 -26.10 -31.01 1.93
C ALA A 513 -27.60 -31.27 2.16
N LYS A 514 -28.46 -30.31 1.80
CA LYS A 514 -29.92 -30.41 1.90
C LYS A 514 -30.49 -31.54 1.03
N VAL A 515 -29.96 -31.70 -0.19
CA VAL A 515 -30.33 -32.80 -1.09
C VAL A 515 -29.90 -34.15 -0.53
N LEU A 516 -28.65 -34.29 -0.06
CA LEU A 516 -28.17 -35.55 0.53
C LEU A 516 -28.98 -35.95 1.77
N GLN A 517 -29.35 -34.99 2.61
CA GLN A 517 -30.19 -35.23 3.78
C GLN A 517 -31.57 -35.77 3.39
N LYS A 518 -32.23 -35.17 2.37
CA LYS A 518 -33.54 -35.64 1.90
C LYS A 518 -33.46 -36.99 1.15
N LEU A 519 -32.31 -37.32 0.57
CA LEU A 519 -32.03 -38.65 -0.01
C LEU A 519 -31.62 -39.71 1.03
N GLY A 520 -31.57 -39.36 2.32
CA GLY A 520 -31.19 -40.29 3.39
C GLY A 520 -29.71 -40.68 3.40
N LEU A 521 -28.85 -39.88 2.78
CA LEU A 521 -27.41 -40.16 2.62
C LEU A 521 -26.59 -39.36 3.66
N PRO A 522 -25.47 -39.92 4.15
CA PRO A 522 -24.67 -39.25 5.17
C PRO A 522 -24.04 -37.95 4.64
N THR A 523 -24.42 -36.84 5.25
CA THR A 523 -23.82 -35.51 5.04
C THR A 523 -22.49 -35.46 5.81
N GLY A 524 -21.35 -35.37 5.14
CA GLY A 524 -20.06 -35.39 5.82
C GLY A 524 -19.84 -34.10 6.61
N ALA A 525 -19.95 -34.20 7.94
CA ALA A 525 -19.80 -33.17 8.98
C ALA A 525 -21.03 -32.27 9.25
N ASP A 526 -21.28 -32.04 10.55
CA ASP A 526 -22.35 -31.22 11.13
C ASP A 526 -22.34 -29.79 10.58
N VAL A 527 -23.31 -29.48 9.72
CA VAL A 527 -23.70 -28.10 9.43
C VAL A 527 -24.79 -27.75 10.44
N LYS A 528 -24.49 -26.87 11.39
CA LYS A 528 -25.48 -26.32 12.32
C LYS A 528 -26.43 -25.44 11.51
N ILE A 529 -27.59 -25.99 11.14
CA ILE A 529 -28.69 -25.27 10.49
C ILE A 529 -29.55 -24.70 11.62
N GLU A 530 -29.63 -23.38 11.75
CA GLU A 530 -30.63 -22.76 12.63
C GLU A 530 -32.02 -22.84 11.96
N PRO A 531 -33.06 -23.33 12.66
CA PRO A 531 -34.41 -23.36 12.13
C PRO A 531 -35.09 -21.99 12.31
N GLY A 532 -35.35 -21.29 11.22
CA GLY A 532 -36.26 -20.14 11.18
C GLY A 532 -37.66 -20.61 10.80
N GLU A 533 -38.62 -20.30 11.66
CA GLU A 533 -40.01 -20.77 11.71
C GLU A 533 -40.84 -20.52 10.43
N GLU A 534 -41.68 -21.51 10.09
CA GLU A 534 -42.89 -21.31 9.29
C GLU A 534 -43.97 -20.61 10.12
N GLY A 535 -44.51 -19.49 9.62
CA GLY A 535 -45.63 -18.78 10.24
C GLY A 535 -46.31 -17.88 9.21
N GLY A 536 -47.57 -18.18 8.90
CA GLY A 536 -48.31 -17.66 7.75
C GLY A 536 -48.99 -16.29 7.90
N ALA A 537 -49.18 -15.67 6.73
CA ALA A 537 -50.35 -14.93 6.24
C ALA A 537 -51.01 -13.80 7.05
N ASN A 538 -50.84 -12.55 6.57
CA ASN A 538 -51.86 -11.56 6.12
C ASN A 538 -51.14 -10.20 5.96
N VAL A 539 -51.34 -9.35 4.95
CA VAL A 539 -52.57 -8.67 4.49
C VAL A 539 -52.37 -8.16 3.01
N PRO A 540 -53.29 -7.39 2.34
CA PRO A 540 -53.97 -7.78 1.11
C PRO A 540 -53.60 -6.96 -0.15
N SER A 541 -54.31 -7.27 -1.24
CA SER A 541 -54.21 -6.90 -2.66
C SER A 541 -54.24 -5.40 -3.05
N THR A 542 -53.33 -5.02 -3.98
CA THR A 542 -53.43 -4.18 -5.24
C THR A 542 -54.26 -2.87 -5.32
N PRO A 543 -54.09 -1.97 -6.34
CA PRO A 543 -53.03 -1.77 -7.38
C PRO A 543 -52.58 -0.29 -7.52
N THR A 544 -51.66 0.04 -8.46
CA THR A 544 -51.79 1.08 -9.55
C THR A 544 -50.45 1.72 -9.99
N ALA A 545 -50.12 1.50 -11.27
CA ALA A 545 -49.47 2.33 -12.32
C ALA A 545 -48.12 3.10 -12.14
N SER A 546 -47.22 2.82 -13.11
CA SER A 546 -46.36 3.69 -13.96
C SER A 546 -45.60 4.86 -13.30
N ASP A 547 -44.31 5.12 -13.54
CA ASP A 547 -43.55 5.13 -14.80
C ASP A 547 -42.05 5.38 -14.47
N ALA A 548 -41.18 5.23 -15.47
CA ALA A 548 -39.84 5.84 -15.64
C ALA A 548 -38.55 5.05 -15.31
N SER A 549 -37.92 4.64 -16.42
CA SER A 549 -36.48 4.66 -16.75
C SER A 549 -35.59 3.49 -16.31
N MET A 550 -35.25 2.68 -17.31
CA MET A 550 -34.18 1.68 -17.30
C MET A 550 -32.80 2.35 -17.42
N ALA A 551 -31.89 2.01 -16.51
CA ALA A 551 -30.47 1.92 -16.76
C ALA A 551 -29.96 0.69 -15.99
N SER A 552 -29.82 -0.44 -16.69
CA SER A 552 -29.36 -1.71 -16.14
C SER A 552 -27.83 -1.79 -16.21
N ASP A 553 -27.16 -1.83 -15.07
CA ASP A 553 -25.75 -2.23 -14.96
C ASP A 553 -25.64 -3.77 -15.12
N GLU A 554 -25.43 -4.22 -16.36
CA GLU A 554 -25.10 -5.61 -16.69
C GLU A 554 -23.60 -5.88 -16.52
N ASN A 555 -23.17 -6.37 -15.35
CA ASN A 555 -21.82 -6.96 -15.18
C ASN A 555 -21.87 -8.51 -15.26
N GLY A 556 -22.42 -9.02 -16.35
CA GLY A 556 -22.39 -10.44 -16.71
C GLY A 556 -21.15 -10.81 -17.55
N PRO A 557 -20.67 -12.07 -17.53
CA PRO A 557 -19.62 -12.52 -18.44
C PRO A 557 -20.12 -12.47 -19.90
N ILE A 558 -19.36 -11.83 -20.79
CA ILE A 558 -19.66 -11.77 -22.23
C ILE A 558 -19.61 -13.18 -22.80
N LEU A 559 -20.72 -13.65 -23.37
CA LEU A 559 -20.85 -14.96 -24.02
C LEU A 559 -21.14 -14.80 -25.51
N THR A 560 -20.64 -15.73 -26.32
CA THR A 560 -21.02 -15.85 -27.73
C THR A 560 -22.44 -16.39 -27.84
N LYS A 561 -23.02 -16.33 -29.05
CA LYS A 561 -24.29 -16.99 -29.41
C LYS A 561 -24.33 -18.50 -29.11
N HIS A 562 -23.17 -19.14 -28.93
CA HIS A 562 -23.04 -20.54 -28.52
C HIS A 562 -22.89 -20.73 -26.99
N GLY A 563 -23.11 -19.67 -26.19
CA GLY A 563 -23.04 -19.70 -24.74
C GLY A 563 -21.63 -19.91 -24.18
N LYS A 564 -20.59 -19.78 -25.03
CA LYS A 564 -19.17 -19.94 -24.66
C LYS A 564 -18.50 -18.58 -24.52
N ASN A 565 -17.35 -18.53 -23.83
CA ASN A 565 -16.53 -17.32 -23.81
C ASN A 565 -15.93 -17.08 -25.22
N PRO A 566 -16.07 -15.86 -25.80
CA PRO A 566 -15.55 -15.53 -27.13
C PRO A 566 -14.07 -15.86 -27.34
N VAL A 567 -13.23 -15.66 -26.32
CA VAL A 567 -11.80 -15.95 -26.41
C VAL A 567 -11.54 -17.46 -26.54
N MET A 568 -12.35 -18.27 -25.85
CA MET A 568 -12.25 -19.72 -25.86
C MET A 568 -12.69 -20.29 -27.20
N GLU A 569 -13.80 -19.80 -27.74
CA GLU A 569 -14.33 -20.24 -29.03
C GLU A 569 -13.41 -19.85 -30.19
N LEU A 570 -12.83 -18.65 -30.16
CA LEU A 570 -11.85 -18.24 -31.15
C LEU A 570 -10.58 -19.09 -31.09
N ASN A 571 -10.14 -19.47 -29.88
CA ASN A 571 -8.99 -20.36 -29.70
C ASN A 571 -9.28 -21.82 -30.11
N GLU A 572 -10.54 -22.26 -30.03
CA GLU A 572 -10.99 -23.55 -30.60
C GLU A 572 -10.90 -23.55 -32.13
N LYS A 573 -11.20 -22.42 -32.79
CA LYS A 573 -11.10 -22.27 -34.26
C LYS A 573 -9.65 -22.10 -34.73
N ARG A 574 -8.85 -21.32 -34.01
CA ARG A 574 -7.43 -21.04 -34.31
C ARG A 574 -6.62 -21.07 -33.03
N ARG A 575 -5.73 -22.06 -32.90
CA ARG A 575 -4.87 -22.21 -31.72
C ARG A 575 -3.74 -21.17 -31.73
N SER A 576 -3.33 -20.75 -30.54
CA SER A 576 -2.12 -19.93 -30.30
C SER A 576 -2.19 -18.47 -30.77
N LEU A 577 -3.37 -17.84 -30.68
CA LEU A 577 -3.55 -16.42 -31.00
C LEU A 577 -2.95 -15.51 -29.92
N LYS A 578 -2.25 -14.46 -30.34
CA LYS A 578 -1.68 -13.43 -29.45
C LYS A 578 -2.58 -12.19 -29.43
N TYR A 579 -2.81 -11.66 -28.22
CA TYR A 579 -3.58 -10.44 -28.00
C TYR A 579 -2.62 -9.35 -27.50
N GLU A 580 -2.61 -8.20 -28.16
CA GLU A 580 -1.76 -7.06 -27.86
C GLU A 580 -2.59 -5.88 -27.34
N LEU A 581 -2.06 -5.15 -26.37
CA LEU A 581 -2.71 -3.96 -25.83
C LEU A 581 -2.38 -2.77 -26.74
N SER A 582 -3.39 -2.24 -27.43
CA SER A 582 -3.21 -1.14 -28.40
C SER A 582 -3.41 0.25 -27.79
N ALA A 583 -4.23 0.38 -26.73
CA ALA A 583 -4.44 1.64 -26.02
C ALA A 583 -4.97 1.40 -24.60
N GLU A 584 -4.55 2.25 -23.66
CA GLU A 584 -5.07 2.35 -22.30
C GLU A 584 -5.36 3.84 -22.02
N THR A 585 -6.61 4.19 -21.70
CA THR A 585 -7.04 5.58 -21.50
C THR A 585 -8.07 5.66 -20.38
N GLY A 586 -7.94 6.61 -19.46
CA GLY A 586 -8.91 6.85 -18.38
C GLY A 586 -8.28 6.96 -16.98
N GLY A 587 -9.01 7.56 -16.04
CA GLY A 587 -8.62 7.69 -14.62
C GLY A 587 -8.88 6.40 -13.82
N SER A 588 -8.47 6.34 -12.54
CA SER A 588 -8.54 5.12 -11.71
C SER A 588 -9.92 4.45 -11.60
N HIS A 589 -11.01 5.20 -11.77
CA HIS A 589 -12.39 4.71 -11.67
C HIS A 589 -13.11 4.52 -13.01
N ASP A 590 -12.47 4.85 -14.14
CA ASP A 590 -13.05 4.67 -15.49
C ASP A 590 -11.95 4.38 -16.52
N LYS A 591 -11.25 3.26 -16.30
CA LYS A 591 -10.17 2.83 -17.21
C LYS A 591 -10.76 2.10 -18.40
N CYS A 592 -10.39 2.54 -19.59
CA CYS A 592 -10.75 1.91 -20.85
C CYS A 592 -9.51 1.26 -21.49
N PHE A 593 -9.64 -0.01 -21.85
CA PHE A 593 -8.60 -0.79 -22.52
C PHE A 593 -9.04 -1.16 -23.93
N VAL A 594 -8.13 -1.02 -24.91
CA VAL A 594 -8.35 -1.48 -26.28
C VAL A 594 -7.36 -2.58 -26.62
N MET A 595 -7.86 -3.80 -26.80
CA MET A 595 -7.07 -4.99 -27.13
C MET A 595 -7.20 -5.29 -28.63
N GLU A 596 -6.08 -5.66 -29.25
CA GLU A 596 -6.00 -6.10 -30.65
C GLU A 596 -5.63 -7.58 -30.74
N VAL A 597 -6.26 -8.33 -31.65
CA VAL A 597 -5.90 -9.71 -32.00
C VAL A 597 -5.76 -9.82 -33.51
N GLU A 598 -4.70 -10.49 -33.96
CA GLU A 598 -4.49 -10.79 -35.38
C GLU A 598 -4.88 -12.24 -35.67
N VAL A 599 -5.83 -12.42 -36.59
CA VAL A 599 -6.32 -13.73 -37.01
C VAL A 599 -6.35 -13.76 -38.54
N ASP A 600 -5.63 -14.72 -39.14
CA ASP A 600 -5.56 -14.91 -40.60
C ASP A 600 -5.15 -13.64 -41.38
N GLY A 601 -4.19 -12.87 -40.83
CA GLY A 601 -3.69 -11.63 -41.43
C GLY A 601 -4.62 -10.42 -41.30
N GLN A 602 -5.73 -10.55 -40.55
CA GLN A 602 -6.65 -9.45 -40.24
C GLN A 602 -6.60 -9.10 -38.76
N LYS A 603 -6.56 -7.80 -38.46
CA LYS A 603 -6.50 -7.27 -37.09
C LYS A 603 -7.89 -6.86 -36.60
N PHE A 604 -8.22 -7.27 -35.39
CA PHE A 604 -9.51 -7.04 -34.74
C PHE A 604 -9.31 -6.37 -33.40
N LYS A 605 -10.08 -5.32 -33.11
CA LYS A 605 -9.97 -4.54 -31.87
C LYS A 605 -11.24 -4.65 -31.03
N GLY A 606 -11.05 -4.72 -29.71
CA GLY A 606 -12.14 -4.71 -28.73
C GLY A 606 -11.85 -3.73 -27.60
N ARG A 607 -12.87 -2.97 -27.20
CA ARG A 607 -12.81 -1.98 -26.11
C ARG A 607 -13.55 -2.53 -24.89
N GLY A 608 -13.02 -2.32 -23.68
CA GLY A 608 -13.71 -2.71 -22.45
C GLY A 608 -13.19 -1.96 -21.21
N SER A 609 -13.96 -2.03 -20.12
CA SER A 609 -13.61 -1.44 -18.81
C SER A 609 -12.43 -2.14 -18.12
N ASN A 610 -12.07 -3.32 -18.61
CA ASN A 610 -10.92 -4.09 -18.15
C ASN A 610 -10.27 -4.87 -19.31
N LYS A 611 -9.00 -5.28 -19.14
CA LYS A 611 -8.24 -6.01 -20.17
C LYS A 611 -8.88 -7.35 -20.58
N LYS A 612 -9.71 -7.97 -19.73
CA LYS A 612 -10.37 -9.26 -20.05
C LYS A 612 -11.59 -9.04 -20.93
N GLU A 613 -12.38 -8.02 -20.64
CA GLU A 613 -13.55 -7.60 -21.42
C GLU A 613 -13.13 -7.11 -22.81
N ALA A 614 -12.09 -6.27 -22.88
CA ALA A 614 -11.53 -5.80 -24.14
C ALA A 614 -11.04 -6.96 -25.03
N LYS A 615 -10.45 -8.01 -24.44
CA LYS A 615 -10.07 -9.24 -25.16
C LYS A 615 -11.29 -10.01 -25.66
N ALA A 616 -12.35 -10.10 -24.86
CA ALA A 616 -13.59 -10.79 -25.26
C ALA A 616 -14.27 -10.09 -26.43
N TYR A 617 -14.35 -8.76 -26.43
CA TYR A 617 -14.88 -7.99 -27.56
C TYR A 617 -14.01 -8.09 -28.82
N ALA A 618 -12.68 -8.11 -28.68
CA ALA A 618 -11.77 -8.30 -29.80
C ALA A 618 -11.95 -9.69 -30.43
N ALA A 619 -12.12 -10.71 -29.58
CA ALA A 619 -12.36 -12.09 -30.02
C ALA A 619 -13.74 -12.27 -30.68
N LEU A 620 -14.77 -11.61 -30.16
CA LEU A 620 -16.12 -11.61 -30.72
C LEU A 620 -16.13 -10.99 -32.13
N ALA A 621 -15.48 -9.83 -32.30
CA ALA A 621 -15.35 -9.17 -33.60
C ALA A 621 -14.62 -10.03 -34.64
N ALA A 622 -13.62 -10.81 -34.20
CA ALA A 622 -12.93 -11.77 -35.06
C ALA A 622 -13.80 -12.97 -35.43
N LEU A 623 -14.56 -13.52 -34.47
CA LEU A 623 -15.48 -14.64 -34.69
C LEU A 623 -16.59 -14.29 -35.67
N ASP A 624 -17.23 -13.13 -35.50
CA ASP A 624 -18.35 -12.70 -36.34
C ASP A 624 -17.91 -12.45 -37.80
N LYS A 625 -16.68 -11.95 -38.00
CA LYS A 625 -16.18 -11.61 -39.34
C LYS A 625 -15.55 -12.79 -40.07
N LEU A 626 -14.84 -13.67 -39.36
CA LEU A 626 -14.11 -14.79 -39.97
C LEU A 626 -14.92 -16.08 -40.00
N PHE A 627 -15.92 -16.22 -39.12
CA PHE A 627 -16.75 -17.41 -39.02
C PHE A 627 -18.28 -17.11 -38.97
N PRO A 628 -18.85 -16.32 -39.90
CA PRO A 628 -20.30 -16.15 -39.99
C PRO A 628 -20.99 -17.47 -40.38
N GLU A 629 -22.10 -17.80 -39.74
CA GLU A 629 -22.84 -19.05 -39.96
C GLU A 629 -23.36 -19.12 -41.41
N GLY A 630 -22.93 -20.16 -42.13
CA GLY A 630 -23.34 -20.39 -43.52
C GLY A 630 -22.40 -21.25 -44.39
N ALA A 631 -21.28 -21.75 -43.87
CA ALA A 631 -20.40 -22.66 -44.60
C ALA A 631 -20.25 -24.00 -43.86
N GLY A 632 -21.03 -25.00 -44.28
CA GLY A 632 -20.88 -26.39 -43.86
C GLY A 632 -19.59 -27.04 -44.41
N PRO A 633 -19.23 -28.24 -43.92
CA PRO A 633 -17.90 -28.80 -44.05
C PRO A 633 -17.70 -29.54 -45.38
N TYR A 634 -17.73 -28.86 -46.52
CA TYR A 634 -17.15 -29.35 -47.79
C TYR A 634 -17.01 -28.15 -48.74
N TYR A 635 -15.84 -27.48 -48.72
CA TYR A 635 -15.40 -26.70 -49.88
C TYR A 635 -13.88 -26.55 -49.89
N ASN A 636 -13.26 -27.06 -50.95
CA ASN A 636 -11.83 -27.02 -51.25
C ASN A 636 -11.55 -25.75 -52.09
N PRO A 637 -10.55 -24.92 -51.76
CA PRO A 637 -10.40 -23.59 -52.35
C PRO A 637 -9.61 -23.64 -53.66
N HIS A 638 -10.17 -24.19 -54.74
CA HIS A 638 -9.65 -24.05 -56.11
C HIS A 638 -10.80 -23.81 -57.09
N SER A 639 -11.40 -22.62 -57.02
CA SER A 639 -12.16 -22.05 -58.12
C SER A 639 -12.36 -20.56 -57.86
N ASP A 640 -11.41 -19.75 -58.33
CA ASP A 640 -11.58 -18.31 -58.52
C ASP A 640 -12.56 -18.08 -59.69
N PRO A 641 -13.62 -17.27 -59.55
CA PRO A 641 -14.26 -16.65 -60.71
C PRO A 641 -14.10 -15.13 -60.60
N LYS A 642 -13.04 -14.61 -61.23
CA LYS A 642 -12.94 -13.16 -61.46
C LYS A 642 -13.94 -12.74 -62.56
N LYS A 643 -14.87 -11.88 -62.12
CA LYS A 643 -15.33 -10.61 -62.70
C LYS A 643 -16.01 -10.61 -64.09
N LYS A 644 -17.14 -9.89 -64.16
CA LYS A 644 -17.55 -9.15 -65.37
C LYS A 644 -17.88 -7.71 -64.99
N LYS A 645 -17.23 -6.74 -65.65
CA LYS A 645 -17.86 -5.82 -66.62
C LYS A 645 -16.80 -5.40 -67.66
N PRO A 646 -17.20 -5.07 -68.90
CA PRO A 646 -16.43 -5.31 -70.11
C PRO A 646 -15.73 -4.04 -70.64
N VAL A 647 -14.59 -4.17 -71.32
CA VAL A 647 -14.20 -3.32 -72.47
C VAL A 647 -13.30 -4.12 -73.42
N THR A 648 -13.49 -3.84 -74.71
CA THR A 648 -13.16 -4.54 -75.95
C THR A 648 -11.70 -4.49 -76.45
N TYR A 649 -11.33 -5.59 -77.11
CA TYR A 649 -10.62 -5.75 -78.39
C TYR A 649 -9.68 -4.63 -78.86
N THR A 650 -8.38 -4.79 -78.58
CA THR A 650 -7.24 -4.72 -79.53
C THR A 650 -5.98 -4.31 -78.78
N SER A 651 -5.24 -5.27 -78.25
CA SER A 651 -3.78 -5.16 -78.15
C SER A 651 -3.16 -6.50 -77.74
N MET A 652 -2.33 -7.01 -78.63
CA MET A 652 -1.21 -7.93 -78.37
C MET A 652 -1.51 -9.43 -78.25
N VAL A 653 -1.97 -9.98 -79.38
CA VAL A 653 -1.22 -11.06 -80.02
C VAL A 653 0.18 -10.53 -80.33
N ARG A 654 1.18 -10.75 -79.45
CA ARG A 654 2.60 -10.63 -79.85
C ARG A 654 3.68 -11.22 -78.93
N HIS A 655 3.35 -12.00 -77.90
CA HIS A 655 4.42 -12.63 -77.12
C HIS A 655 4.17 -14.10 -76.76
N TYR A 656 3.68 -14.87 -77.73
CA TYR A 656 3.77 -16.33 -77.74
C TYR A 656 4.36 -16.89 -79.04
N ILE A 657 5.21 -16.07 -79.69
CA ILE A 657 6.30 -16.53 -80.53
C ILE A 657 7.50 -15.73 -80.02
N ASN A 658 8.24 -16.28 -79.05
CA ASN A 658 9.69 -16.18 -79.00
C ASN A 658 10.28 -16.70 -77.68
N SER A 659 10.91 -17.84 -77.85
CA SER A 659 11.96 -18.51 -77.06
C SER A 659 11.68 -19.16 -75.71
N ALA A 660 10.79 -20.15 -75.67
CA ALA A 660 9.84 -20.40 -76.75
C ALA A 660 8.67 -19.38 -76.78
N LYS A 661 8.54 -18.42 -75.84
CA LYS A 661 8.58 -18.53 -74.37
C LYS A 661 7.16 -18.92 -74.05
N LYS A 662 6.96 -20.22 -73.88
CA LYS A 662 5.64 -20.78 -73.63
C LYS A 662 5.46 -20.87 -72.12
#